data_AF-A0A3D5Z8U5-F1
#
_entry.id   AF-A0A3D5Z8U5-F1
#
_cell.length_a   1.000
_cell.length_b   1.000
_cell.length_c   1.000
_cell.angle_alpha   90.00
_cell.angle_beta   90.00
_cell.angle_gamma   90.00
#
_symmetry.space_group_name_H-M   'P 1'
#
loop_
_entity.id
_entity.type
_entity.pdbx_description
1 polymer ?
#
loop_
_entity_poly.entity_id
_entity_poly.type
_entity_poly.pdbx_seq_one_letter_code
_entity_poly.pdbx_strand_id
1 'polypeptide(L)'
;MDDTIISGTSLTILERLDNLMGEESTILVDLNDKKEKSEKKKAKKEAVVDTDNKKIVEIKTEVESLETQCRKLSNALSNLRTDEFKDLINVLNLAFDPDTDLDKMNTKLPLQINKRDKKIEDLTNEVEKNKKEILECEDSISELGIRISEAIQNQKRLIELIQLSRSGDVNKTRDEVVSVLKNVGFDDNDAKTAAKLVMFPEEELIPFFKDSKLDDINDDIFKQTIDSMMNDDGFKEEKIEEPQENHEEVKEELKPEEAKEDETVVLEEKEDTLNVLDNDEVFIDDFKLDEENAPISLDELDHTFDNPLEETAVTETSEKEETTENEEVTSDKLSEEEAKELLRGIGKTDSDIKLVDNLLSDYTKTDFEMMINTLNEYGVDLKKVPLLAYKSGITNFTANLDTLNNYGYELDGSELEKFSATLYLTLPVDFKTNLETLKNYKFDLRKNNSKLALKVLAMDPKKLVENIDLLLEYGEEEFIRSDVSVLACNCKDILERILFCKANGIPYYEAKNDKVYYRAFIYDKKLLDELVEKKLDLNSVVTNKINNDNLSQIVGKEYIELLDKFYNSADYVSGDNASNDEAYFKYNSIVNQINNIFTMNGDVYVIANMLYSINNVKRNLMYLVNNSSISDKDMMMLAMLYNSHQSLEEMNQYIQMIEG
;
A
#
# COMPACT_ATOMS: atom_id res chain seq x y z
N MET A 1 49.19 -11.70 48.94
CA MET A 1 47.76 -11.94 49.17
C MET A 1 47.25 -10.65 49.77
N ASP A 2 46.98 -9.68 48.90
CA ASP A 2 46.22 -8.50 49.29
C ASP A 2 44.80 -8.80 48.83
N ASP A 3 43.99 -9.31 49.76
CA ASP A 3 42.57 -9.54 49.52
C ASP A 3 41.89 -8.17 49.58
N THR A 4 41.78 -7.52 48.42
CA THR A 4 40.92 -6.35 48.27
C THR A 4 39.48 -6.78 48.54
N ILE A 5 38.92 -6.34 49.67
CA ILE A 5 37.54 -6.63 50.04
C ILE A 5 36.63 -5.77 49.17
N ILE A 6 36.13 -6.33 48.06
CA ILE A 6 35.09 -5.67 47.24
C ILE A 6 33.82 -5.60 48.08
N SER A 7 33.21 -4.40 48.19
CA SER A 7 31.95 -4.26 48.91
C SER A 7 30.80 -5.04 48.24
N GLY A 8 29.84 -5.56 49.00
CA GLY A 8 28.75 -6.37 48.44
C GLY A 8 27.91 -5.66 47.37
N THR A 9 27.75 -4.34 47.48
CA THR A 9 27.04 -3.52 46.48
C THR A 9 27.90 -3.28 45.23
N SER A 10 29.20 -3.10 45.39
CA SER A 10 30.13 -2.95 44.26
C SER A 10 30.22 -4.23 43.43
N LEU A 11 30.21 -5.41 44.07
CA LEU A 11 30.28 -6.69 43.39
C LEU A 11 29.09 -6.90 42.44
N THR A 12 27.86 -6.62 42.89
CA THR A 12 26.65 -6.73 42.05
C THR A 12 26.69 -5.80 40.84
N ILE A 13 27.23 -4.60 41.00
CA ILE A 13 27.39 -3.64 39.90
C ILE A 13 28.45 -4.13 38.89
N LEU A 14 29.56 -4.68 39.37
CA LEU A 14 30.62 -5.22 38.52
C LEU A 14 30.17 -6.47 37.74
N GLU A 15 29.42 -7.38 38.37
CA GLU A 15 28.80 -8.53 37.70
C GLU A 15 27.80 -8.10 36.63
N ARG A 16 27.02 -7.04 36.89
CA ARG A 16 26.09 -6.46 35.92
C ARG A 16 26.81 -5.82 34.74
N LEU A 17 27.91 -5.11 34.99
CA LEU A 17 28.77 -4.57 33.92
C LEU A 17 29.35 -5.68 33.05
N ASP A 18 29.85 -6.76 33.66
CA ASP A 18 30.40 -7.91 32.96
C ASP A 18 29.36 -8.59 32.05
N ASN A 19 28.14 -8.84 32.56
CA ASN A 19 27.05 -9.38 31.75
C ASN A 19 26.71 -8.48 30.54
N LEU A 20 26.60 -7.17 30.76
CA LEU A 20 26.23 -6.23 29.70
C LEU A 20 27.31 -6.07 28.63
N MET A 21 28.57 -6.37 28.96
CA MET A 21 29.68 -6.39 28.00
C MET A 21 29.81 -7.72 27.23
N GLY A 22 29.23 -8.80 27.75
CA GLY A 22 29.31 -10.13 27.13
C GLY A 22 28.41 -10.31 25.91
N GLU A 23 28.78 -11.26 25.04
CA GLU A 23 27.97 -11.67 23.87
C GLU A 23 26.58 -12.19 24.30
N GLU A 24 26.48 -12.81 25.49
CA GLU A 24 25.24 -13.28 26.12
C GLU A 24 24.62 -12.23 27.08
N SER A 25 24.74 -10.94 26.75
CA SER A 25 24.07 -9.88 27.49
C SER A 25 22.56 -10.17 27.59
N THR A 26 22.00 -10.10 28.80
CA THR A 26 20.58 -10.44 29.02
C THR A 26 19.64 -9.58 28.17
N ILE A 27 20.04 -8.34 27.85
CA ILE A 27 19.28 -7.43 26.99
C ILE A 27 19.30 -7.91 25.53
N LEU A 28 20.48 -8.30 25.03
CA LEU A 28 20.61 -8.77 23.64
C LEU A 28 19.89 -10.11 23.44
N VAL A 29 20.00 -11.03 24.39
CA VAL A 29 19.31 -12.33 24.34
C VAL A 29 17.78 -12.13 24.33
N ASP A 30 17.22 -11.31 25.22
CA ASP A 30 15.77 -11.06 25.26
C ASP A 30 15.26 -10.39 23.97
N LEU A 31 15.99 -9.42 23.42
CA LEU A 31 15.63 -8.77 22.16
C LEU A 31 15.70 -9.76 20.98
N ASN A 32 16.73 -10.59 20.92
CA ASN A 32 16.90 -11.57 19.85
C ASN A 32 15.85 -12.70 19.93
N ASP A 33 15.51 -13.16 21.14
CA ASP A 33 14.43 -14.13 21.36
C ASP A 33 13.06 -13.58 20.93
N LYS A 34 12.80 -12.30 21.17
CA LYS A 34 11.58 -11.62 20.70
C LYS A 34 11.55 -11.50 19.17
N LYS A 35 12.70 -11.23 18.54
CA LYS A 35 12.82 -11.15 17.08
C LYS A 35 12.55 -12.53 16.46
N GLU A 36 13.21 -13.57 16.95
CA GLU A 36 13.05 -14.94 16.44
C GLU A 36 11.60 -15.46 16.59
N LYS A 37 10.92 -15.14 17.70
CA LYS A 37 9.49 -15.46 17.88
C LYS A 37 8.61 -14.78 16.83
N SER A 38 8.93 -13.53 16.47
CA SER A 38 8.18 -12.75 15.49
C SER A 38 8.43 -13.29 14.06
N GLU A 39 9.66 -13.67 13.75
CA GLU A 39 10.04 -14.34 12.48
C GLU A 39 9.33 -15.70 12.33
N LYS A 40 9.32 -16.53 13.39
CA LYS A 40 8.58 -17.81 13.38
C LYS A 40 7.07 -17.61 13.17
N LYS A 41 6.49 -16.54 13.72
CA LYS A 41 5.07 -16.19 13.53
C LYS A 41 4.79 -15.73 12.10
N LYS A 42 5.67 -14.92 11.51
CA LYS A 42 5.61 -14.50 10.10
C LYS A 42 5.65 -15.70 9.15
N ALA A 43 6.66 -16.56 9.28
CA ALA A 43 6.85 -17.73 8.41
C ALA A 43 5.65 -18.69 8.42
N LYS A 44 5.03 -18.91 9.59
CA LYS A 44 3.81 -19.73 9.71
C LYS A 44 2.64 -19.15 8.93
N LYS A 45 2.46 -17.84 8.94
CA LYS A 45 1.34 -17.16 8.25
C LYS A 45 1.57 -17.08 6.76
N GLU A 46 2.81 -16.87 6.31
CA GLU A 46 3.17 -16.93 4.89
C GLU A 46 2.83 -18.29 4.28
N ALA A 47 3.17 -19.38 4.98
CA ALA A 47 2.83 -20.73 4.54
C ALA A 47 1.31 -20.98 4.43
N VAL A 48 0.51 -20.39 5.34
CA VAL A 48 -0.96 -20.45 5.28
C VAL A 48 -1.48 -19.67 4.07
N VAL A 49 -0.99 -18.45 3.85
CA VAL A 49 -1.36 -17.61 2.69
C VAL A 49 -1.06 -18.31 1.37
N ASP A 50 0.11 -18.93 1.23
CA ASP A 50 0.47 -19.68 0.02
C ASP A 50 -0.45 -20.89 -0.20
N THR A 51 -0.77 -21.61 0.87
CA THR A 51 -1.66 -22.76 0.84
C THR A 51 -3.08 -22.36 0.41
N ASP A 52 -3.61 -21.27 0.97
CA ASP A 52 -4.96 -20.82 0.68
C ASP A 52 -5.07 -20.16 -0.70
N ASN A 53 -4.04 -19.43 -1.15
CA ASN A 53 -3.96 -18.95 -2.53
C ASN A 53 -3.98 -20.12 -3.53
N LYS A 54 -3.26 -21.20 -3.25
CA LYS A 54 -3.28 -22.40 -4.10
C LYS A 54 -4.69 -23.02 -4.17
N LYS A 55 -5.39 -23.15 -3.04
CA LYS A 55 -6.78 -23.63 -3.00
C LYS A 55 -7.73 -22.70 -3.77
N ILE A 56 -7.55 -21.38 -3.67
CA ILE A 56 -8.35 -20.40 -4.42
C ILE A 56 -8.18 -20.61 -5.92
N VAL A 57 -6.94 -20.79 -6.39
CA VAL A 57 -6.66 -21.05 -7.81
C VAL A 57 -7.31 -22.36 -8.26
N GLU A 58 -7.17 -23.44 -7.49
CA GLU A 58 -7.80 -24.74 -7.80
C GLU A 58 -9.32 -24.61 -7.92
N ILE A 59 -9.99 -23.99 -6.93
CA ILE A 59 -11.46 -23.81 -6.94
C ILE A 59 -11.90 -22.91 -8.11
N LYS A 60 -11.14 -21.85 -8.44
CA LYS A 60 -11.44 -20.99 -9.60
C LYS A 60 -11.37 -21.78 -10.91
N THR A 61 -10.34 -22.60 -11.10
CA THR A 61 -10.23 -23.45 -12.31
C THR A 61 -11.36 -24.49 -12.39
N GLU A 62 -11.81 -25.04 -11.27
CA GLU A 62 -12.99 -25.91 -11.23
C GLU A 62 -14.27 -25.16 -11.65
N VAL A 63 -14.48 -23.94 -11.15
CA VAL A 63 -15.63 -23.10 -11.50
C VAL A 63 -15.63 -22.80 -13.00
N GLU A 64 -14.51 -22.37 -13.57
CA GLU A 64 -14.38 -22.09 -15.01
C GLU A 64 -14.65 -23.33 -15.88
N SER A 65 -14.16 -24.50 -15.46
CA SER A 65 -14.43 -25.77 -16.13
C SER A 65 -15.91 -26.14 -16.07
N LEU A 66 -16.54 -26.01 -14.90
CA LEU A 66 -17.97 -26.26 -14.70
C LEU A 66 -18.83 -25.31 -15.54
N GLU A 67 -18.49 -24.03 -15.60
CA GLU A 67 -19.18 -23.05 -16.45
C GLU A 67 -19.04 -23.38 -17.94
N THR A 68 -17.84 -23.75 -18.37
CA THR A 68 -17.57 -24.13 -19.78
C THR A 68 -18.33 -25.38 -20.17
N GLN A 69 -18.34 -26.40 -19.32
CA GLN A 69 -19.12 -27.62 -19.52
C GLN A 69 -20.62 -27.31 -19.52
N CYS A 70 -21.08 -26.44 -18.63
CA CYS A 70 -22.48 -26.00 -18.59
C CYS A 70 -22.88 -25.34 -19.89
N ARG A 71 -22.09 -24.41 -20.44
CA ARG A 71 -22.40 -23.75 -21.73
C ARG A 71 -22.47 -24.77 -22.87
N LYS A 72 -21.53 -25.73 -22.92
CA LYS A 72 -21.53 -26.79 -23.93
C LYS A 72 -22.77 -27.69 -23.83
N LEU A 73 -23.13 -28.09 -22.61
CA LEU A 73 -24.27 -28.96 -22.35
C LEU A 73 -25.60 -28.23 -22.55
N SER A 74 -25.75 -26.97 -22.10
CA SER A 74 -26.88 -26.10 -22.41
C SER A 74 -27.10 -25.98 -23.91
N ASN A 75 -26.05 -25.70 -24.68
CA ASN A 75 -26.15 -25.59 -26.12
C ASN A 75 -26.51 -26.93 -26.79
N ALA A 76 -26.00 -28.05 -26.28
CA ALA A 76 -26.34 -29.37 -26.80
C ALA A 76 -27.81 -29.73 -26.50
N LEU A 77 -28.26 -29.50 -25.26
CA LEU A 77 -29.63 -29.79 -24.82
C LEU A 77 -30.67 -28.85 -25.44
N SER A 78 -30.37 -27.56 -25.61
CA SER A 78 -31.29 -26.60 -26.24
C SER A 78 -31.54 -26.89 -27.73
N ASN A 79 -30.61 -27.62 -28.37
CA ASN A 79 -30.73 -28.05 -29.76
C ASN A 79 -31.49 -29.38 -29.90
N LEU A 80 -31.79 -30.08 -28.80
CA LEU A 80 -32.61 -31.28 -28.80
C LEU A 80 -34.07 -30.90 -28.61
N ARG A 81 -34.92 -31.30 -29.56
CA ARG A 81 -36.37 -31.15 -29.46
C ARG A 81 -36.98 -32.41 -28.83
N THR A 82 -37.65 -32.27 -27.69
CA THR A 82 -38.23 -33.38 -26.93
C THR A 82 -39.22 -34.21 -27.76
N ASP A 83 -39.89 -33.57 -28.72
CA ASP A 83 -40.81 -34.18 -29.68
C ASP A 83 -40.12 -35.02 -30.77
N GLU A 84 -38.87 -34.70 -31.13
CA GLU A 84 -38.12 -35.41 -32.19
C GLU A 84 -37.44 -36.71 -31.68
N PHE A 85 -37.13 -36.78 -30.38
CA PHE A 85 -36.41 -37.92 -29.78
C PHE A 85 -37.29 -38.82 -28.90
N LYS A 86 -38.56 -38.46 -28.69
CA LYS A 86 -39.49 -39.18 -27.81
C LYS A 86 -39.61 -40.66 -28.16
N ASP A 87 -39.73 -40.98 -29.45
CA ASP A 87 -39.86 -42.36 -29.91
C ASP A 87 -38.55 -43.14 -29.73
N LEU A 88 -37.40 -42.48 -29.94
CA LEU A 88 -36.08 -43.10 -29.77
C LEU A 88 -35.76 -43.37 -28.30
N ILE A 89 -36.04 -42.42 -27.41
CA ILE A 89 -35.87 -42.55 -25.94
C ILE A 89 -36.76 -43.68 -25.40
N ASN A 90 -38.01 -43.75 -25.86
CA ASN A 90 -38.96 -44.79 -25.44
C ASN A 90 -38.57 -46.18 -26.00
N VAL A 91 -38.08 -46.26 -27.24
CA VAL A 91 -37.65 -47.53 -27.86
C VAL A 91 -36.35 -48.04 -27.24
N LEU A 92 -35.41 -47.16 -26.91
CA LEU A 92 -34.14 -47.51 -26.28
C LEU A 92 -34.21 -47.61 -24.75
N ASN A 93 -35.37 -47.29 -24.15
CA ASN A 93 -35.60 -47.27 -22.70
C ASN A 93 -34.54 -46.43 -21.94
N LEU A 94 -34.15 -45.29 -22.52
CA LEU A 94 -33.16 -44.39 -21.95
C LEU A 94 -33.79 -43.56 -20.81
N ALA A 95 -33.14 -43.53 -19.66
CA ALA A 95 -33.53 -42.68 -18.52
C ALA A 95 -33.06 -41.24 -18.72
N PHE A 96 -33.45 -40.62 -19.83
CA PHE A 96 -33.04 -39.28 -20.23
C PHE A 96 -34.27 -38.45 -20.59
N ASP A 97 -34.48 -37.36 -19.87
CA ASP A 97 -35.55 -36.41 -20.15
C ASP A 97 -34.91 -35.03 -20.41
N PRO A 98 -34.79 -34.62 -21.68
CA PRO A 98 -34.12 -33.37 -22.06
C PRO A 98 -34.61 -32.15 -21.29
N ASP A 99 -35.92 -32.05 -21.05
CA ASP A 99 -36.51 -30.88 -20.39
C ASP A 99 -36.24 -30.91 -18.88
N THR A 100 -36.49 -32.05 -18.24
CA THR A 100 -36.26 -32.22 -16.80
C THR A 100 -34.76 -32.13 -16.44
N ASP A 101 -33.88 -32.67 -17.28
CA ASP A 101 -32.44 -32.65 -17.03
C ASP A 101 -31.83 -31.27 -17.36
N LEU A 102 -32.37 -30.55 -18.35
CA LEU A 102 -32.05 -29.13 -18.59
C LEU A 102 -32.49 -28.25 -17.41
N ASP A 103 -33.66 -28.49 -16.82
CA ASP A 103 -34.13 -27.77 -15.63
C ASP A 103 -33.29 -28.07 -14.38
N LYS A 104 -32.92 -29.34 -14.15
CA LYS A 104 -31.98 -29.70 -13.08
C LYS A 104 -30.63 -29.04 -13.28
N MET A 105 -30.15 -28.94 -14.53
CA MET A 105 -28.89 -28.29 -14.86
C MET A 105 -28.98 -26.77 -14.59
N ASN A 106 -30.05 -26.12 -15.03
CA ASN A 106 -30.28 -24.68 -14.82
C ASN A 106 -30.52 -24.31 -13.34
N THR A 107 -30.85 -25.26 -12.47
CA THR A 107 -31.11 -25.01 -11.05
C THR A 107 -29.98 -25.47 -10.12
N LYS A 108 -29.40 -26.66 -10.32
CA LYS A 108 -28.39 -27.23 -9.39
C LYS A 108 -26.97 -26.73 -9.65
N LEU A 109 -26.58 -26.45 -10.90
CA LEU A 109 -25.22 -25.97 -11.21
C LEU A 109 -24.96 -24.54 -10.70
N PRO A 110 -25.86 -23.56 -10.90
CA PRO A 110 -25.67 -22.24 -10.32
C PRO A 110 -25.54 -22.27 -8.79
N LEU A 111 -26.29 -23.15 -8.12
CA LEU A 111 -26.15 -23.35 -6.68
C LEU A 111 -24.79 -23.92 -6.28
N GLN A 112 -24.19 -24.79 -7.10
CA GLN A 112 -22.86 -25.32 -6.87
C GLN A 112 -21.74 -24.31 -7.16
N ILE A 113 -21.91 -23.46 -8.18
CA ILE A 113 -21.00 -22.35 -8.49
C ILE A 113 -21.03 -21.33 -7.35
N ASN A 114 -22.22 -20.87 -6.94
CA ASN A 114 -22.39 -19.95 -5.81
C ASN A 114 -21.76 -20.46 -4.50
N LYS A 115 -21.82 -21.77 -4.23
CA LYS A 115 -21.16 -22.37 -3.05
C LYS A 115 -19.64 -22.31 -3.15
N ARG A 116 -19.07 -22.54 -4.35
CA ARG A 116 -17.63 -22.45 -4.59
C ARG A 116 -17.15 -21.00 -4.57
N ASP A 117 -17.93 -20.07 -5.11
CA ASP A 117 -17.65 -18.63 -5.07
C ASP A 117 -17.63 -18.10 -3.63
N LYS A 118 -18.60 -18.50 -2.80
CA LYS A 118 -18.60 -18.16 -1.37
C LYS A 118 -17.35 -18.69 -0.66
N LYS A 119 -16.91 -19.92 -0.98
CA LYS A 119 -15.67 -20.48 -0.42
C LYS A 119 -14.42 -19.71 -0.88
N ILE A 120 -14.40 -19.23 -2.12
CA ILE A 120 -13.34 -18.34 -2.63
C ILE A 120 -13.35 -17.03 -1.85
N GLU A 121 -14.51 -16.43 -1.62
CA GLU A 121 -14.66 -15.19 -0.84
C GLU A 121 -14.15 -15.37 0.60
N ASP A 122 -14.58 -16.43 1.30
CA ASP A 122 -14.15 -16.74 2.66
C ASP A 122 -12.62 -16.92 2.76
N LEU A 123 -12.02 -17.70 1.84
CA LEU A 123 -10.57 -17.89 1.78
C LEU A 123 -9.83 -16.60 1.42
N THR A 124 -10.40 -15.75 0.56
CA THR A 124 -9.79 -14.46 0.18
C THR A 124 -9.74 -13.51 1.37
N ASN A 125 -10.82 -13.45 2.16
CA ASN A 125 -10.87 -12.65 3.39
C ASN A 125 -9.85 -13.14 4.43
N GLU A 126 -9.68 -14.46 4.58
CA GLU A 126 -8.68 -15.04 5.48
C GLU A 126 -7.24 -14.72 5.02
N VAL A 127 -6.97 -14.78 3.71
CA VAL A 127 -5.69 -14.37 3.12
C VAL A 127 -5.41 -12.89 3.38
N GLU A 128 -6.38 -12.00 3.20
CA GLU A 128 -6.21 -10.57 3.46
C GLU A 128 -5.92 -10.28 4.94
N LYS A 129 -6.61 -10.98 5.86
CA LYS A 129 -6.35 -10.89 7.29
C LYS A 129 -4.92 -11.34 7.62
N ASN A 130 -4.50 -12.51 7.13
CA ASN A 130 -3.17 -13.04 7.38
C ASN A 130 -2.07 -12.14 6.79
N LYS A 131 -2.29 -11.51 5.63
CA LYS A 131 -1.37 -10.52 5.05
C LYS A 131 -1.18 -9.28 5.92
N LYS A 132 -2.25 -8.75 6.52
CA LYS A 132 -2.14 -7.63 7.48
C LYS A 132 -1.32 -8.01 8.70
N GLU A 133 -1.56 -9.21 9.23
CA GLU A 133 -0.82 -9.68 10.40
C GLU A 133 0.65 -10.03 10.08
N ILE A 134 1.00 -10.34 8.82
CA ILE A 134 2.39 -10.46 8.37
C ILE A 134 3.08 -9.09 8.39
N LEU A 135 2.44 -8.05 7.85
CA LEU A 135 2.98 -6.68 7.88
C LEU A 135 3.25 -6.21 9.32
N GLU A 136 2.34 -6.46 10.25
CA GLU A 136 2.54 -6.16 11.68
C GLU A 136 3.75 -6.90 12.28
N CYS A 137 4.00 -8.14 11.83
CA CYS A 137 5.19 -8.89 12.26
C CYS A 137 6.47 -8.31 11.63
N GLU A 138 6.44 -7.87 10.38
CA GLU A 138 7.57 -7.22 9.70
C GLU A 138 7.96 -5.90 10.36
N ASP A 139 6.97 -5.08 10.72
CA ASP A 139 7.18 -3.85 11.47
C ASP A 139 7.82 -4.14 12.83
N SER A 140 7.32 -5.16 13.54
CA SER A 140 7.86 -5.58 14.84
C SER A 140 9.30 -6.11 14.73
N ILE A 141 9.62 -6.89 13.69
CA ILE A 141 10.97 -7.39 13.43
C ILE A 141 11.92 -6.23 13.12
N SER A 142 11.47 -5.25 12.32
CA SER A 142 12.25 -4.07 11.96
C SER A 142 12.56 -3.21 13.20
N GLU A 143 11.56 -2.94 14.04
CA GLU A 143 11.73 -2.19 15.28
C GLU A 143 12.68 -2.92 16.25
N LEU A 144 12.55 -4.23 16.39
CA LEU A 144 13.46 -5.04 17.21
C LEU A 144 14.89 -5.02 16.64
N GLY A 145 15.06 -5.03 15.31
CA GLY A 145 16.36 -4.90 14.66
C GLY A 145 17.06 -3.57 14.97
N ILE A 146 16.31 -2.47 14.97
CA ILE A 146 16.82 -1.15 15.38
C ILE A 146 17.25 -1.18 16.85
N ARG A 147 16.39 -1.68 17.75
CA ARG A 147 16.70 -1.77 19.19
C ARG A 147 17.91 -2.66 19.48
N ILE A 148 18.08 -3.76 18.75
CA ILE A 148 19.27 -4.62 18.84
C ILE A 148 20.51 -3.85 18.40
N SER A 149 20.44 -3.11 17.29
CA SER A 149 21.56 -2.31 16.80
C SER A 149 21.97 -1.22 17.79
N GLU A 150 21.00 -0.51 18.37
CA GLU A 150 21.22 0.47 19.43
C GLU A 150 21.83 -0.16 20.69
N ALA A 151 21.33 -1.34 21.11
CA ALA A 151 21.87 -2.07 22.25
C ALA A 151 23.32 -2.50 22.02
N ILE A 152 23.67 -2.97 20.81
CA ILE A 152 25.05 -3.31 20.43
C ILE A 152 25.94 -2.07 20.46
N GLN A 153 25.47 -0.93 19.94
CA GLN A 153 26.23 0.33 20.00
C GLN A 153 26.46 0.80 21.44
N ASN A 154 25.44 0.70 22.29
CA ASN A 154 25.55 1.05 23.71
C ASN A 154 26.50 0.10 24.45
N GLN A 155 26.45 -1.20 24.14
CA GLN A 155 27.42 -2.19 24.63
C GLN A 155 28.84 -1.85 24.19
N LYS A 156 29.06 -1.48 22.92
CA LYS A 156 30.38 -1.07 22.42
C LYS A 156 30.92 0.14 23.18
N ARG A 157 30.09 1.18 23.36
CA ARG A 157 30.45 2.38 24.14
C ARG A 157 30.81 2.05 25.58
N LEU A 158 30.10 1.08 26.19
CA LEU A 158 30.41 0.60 27.53
C LEU A 158 31.77 -0.09 27.58
N ILE A 159 32.06 -0.99 26.64
CA ILE A 159 33.35 -1.70 26.56
C ILE A 159 34.51 -0.72 26.40
N GLU A 160 34.39 0.24 25.46
CA GLU A 160 35.38 1.30 25.27
C GLU A 160 35.60 2.12 26.54
N LEU A 161 34.52 2.45 27.27
CA LEU A 161 34.59 3.19 28.51
C LEU A 161 35.38 2.42 29.60
N ILE A 162 35.14 1.12 29.73
CA ILE A 162 35.84 0.26 30.67
C ILE A 162 37.32 0.08 30.28
N GLN A 163 37.63 -0.09 28.98
CA GLN A 163 39.00 -0.17 28.48
C GLN A 163 39.80 1.12 28.72
N LEU A 164 39.23 2.30 28.44
CA LEU A 164 39.85 3.59 28.72
C LEU A 164 40.11 3.79 30.22
N SER A 165 39.14 3.36 31.05
CA SER A 165 39.29 3.38 32.50
C SER A 165 40.44 2.50 32.97
N ARG A 166 40.58 1.30 32.39
CA ARG A 166 41.67 0.36 32.72
C ARG A 166 43.05 0.87 32.31
N SER A 167 43.15 1.59 31.20
CA SER A 167 44.42 2.13 30.67
C SER A 167 44.90 3.41 31.37
N GLY A 168 44.07 3.98 32.25
CA GLY A 168 44.41 5.20 33.01
C GLY A 168 44.23 6.50 32.22
N ASP A 169 43.66 6.45 31.01
CA ASP A 169 43.44 7.61 30.14
C ASP A 169 42.00 8.12 30.26
N VAL A 170 41.62 8.55 31.47
CA VAL A 170 40.23 8.94 31.80
C VAL A 170 40.08 10.46 31.83
N ASN A 171 40.15 11.10 30.66
CA ASN A 171 39.68 12.48 30.50
C ASN A 171 38.16 12.53 30.25
N LYS A 172 37.36 11.78 31.02
CA LYS A 172 35.89 11.76 30.91
C LYS A 172 35.24 12.31 32.16
N THR A 173 34.17 13.09 31.98
CA THR A 173 33.42 13.66 33.11
C THR A 173 32.51 12.61 33.76
N ARG A 174 32.16 12.81 35.03
CA ARG A 174 31.20 11.92 35.73
C ARG A 174 29.87 11.82 34.99
N ASP A 175 29.42 12.91 34.39
CA ASP A 175 28.13 12.96 33.70
C ASP A 175 28.18 12.19 32.37
N GLU A 176 29.32 12.19 31.67
CA GLU A 176 29.54 11.33 30.49
C GLU A 176 29.55 9.85 30.84
N VAL A 177 30.16 9.46 31.97
CA VAL A 177 30.16 8.07 32.43
C VAL A 177 28.74 7.62 32.82
N VAL A 178 28.01 8.47 33.53
CA VAL A 178 26.63 8.19 33.95
C VAL A 178 25.70 8.08 32.73
N SER A 179 25.87 8.89 31.69
CA SER A 179 25.02 8.82 30.50
C SER A 179 25.19 7.50 29.73
N VAL A 180 26.42 7.01 29.58
CA VAL A 180 26.69 5.70 28.95
C VAL A 180 26.06 4.56 29.76
N LEU A 181 26.17 4.61 31.10
CA LEU A 181 25.60 3.60 31.98
C LEU A 181 24.06 3.58 31.95
N LYS A 182 23.42 4.75 31.88
CA LYS A 182 21.96 4.83 31.71
C LYS A 182 21.50 4.21 30.39
N ASN A 183 22.26 4.39 29.30
CA ASN A 183 21.92 3.84 27.98
C ASN A 183 21.98 2.31 27.92
N VAL A 184 22.70 1.66 28.85
CA VAL A 184 22.74 0.19 28.99
C VAL A 184 21.85 -0.32 30.13
N GLY A 185 20.95 0.53 30.66
CA GLY A 185 19.87 0.14 31.56
C GLY A 185 20.15 0.32 33.07
N PHE A 186 21.19 1.05 33.47
CA PHE A 186 21.38 1.43 34.88
C PHE A 186 20.40 2.54 35.29
N ASP A 187 19.83 2.43 36.49
CA ASP A 187 19.07 3.53 37.08
C ASP A 187 20.00 4.65 37.59
N ASP A 188 19.41 5.78 38.01
CA ASP A 188 20.16 6.97 38.42
C ASP A 188 21.11 6.75 39.62
N ASN A 189 20.78 5.85 40.53
CA ASN A 189 21.57 5.58 41.73
C ASN A 189 22.67 4.55 41.44
N ASP A 190 22.32 3.50 40.71
CA ASP A 190 23.24 2.47 40.25
C ASP A 190 24.25 3.06 39.28
N ALA A 191 23.84 3.91 38.33
CA ALA A 191 24.73 4.58 37.38
C ALA A 191 25.72 5.51 38.08
N LYS A 192 25.30 6.24 39.14
CA LYS A 192 26.20 7.09 39.94
C LYS A 192 27.21 6.28 40.74
N THR A 193 26.84 5.07 41.15
CA THR A 193 27.70 4.17 41.92
C THR A 193 28.69 3.47 41.00
N ALA A 194 28.21 2.92 39.88
CA ALA A 194 29.03 2.38 38.81
C ALA A 194 30.00 3.44 38.25
N ALA A 195 29.58 4.69 38.07
CA ALA A 195 30.46 5.76 37.60
C ALA A 195 31.65 6.02 38.53
N LYS A 196 31.49 5.85 39.86
CA LYS A 196 32.62 5.95 40.79
C LYS A 196 33.63 4.82 40.57
N LEU A 197 33.15 3.59 40.37
CA LEU A 197 34.00 2.43 40.09
C LEU A 197 34.78 2.60 38.77
N VAL A 198 34.13 3.19 37.76
CA VAL A 198 34.74 3.50 36.45
C VAL A 198 35.79 4.62 36.56
N MET A 199 35.50 5.69 37.30
CA MET A 199 36.43 6.82 37.46
C MET A 199 37.61 6.55 38.42
N PHE A 200 37.45 5.61 39.35
CA PHE A 200 38.51 5.18 40.28
C PHE A 200 38.80 3.68 40.11
N PRO A 201 39.35 3.29 38.94
CA PRO A 201 39.40 1.89 38.53
C PRO A 201 40.40 1.05 39.33
N GLU A 202 41.38 1.69 40.00
CA GLU A 202 42.43 1.02 40.78
C GLU A 202 41.90 0.26 42.00
N GLU A 203 40.76 0.68 42.57
CA GLU A 203 40.24 0.14 43.83
C GLU A 203 39.57 -1.23 43.63
N GLU A 204 38.53 -1.31 42.80
CA GLU A 204 37.70 -2.52 42.67
C GLU A 204 37.53 -3.01 41.22
N LEU A 205 37.59 -2.12 40.22
CA LEU A 205 37.33 -2.45 38.82
C LEU A 205 38.51 -3.21 38.15
N ILE A 206 39.74 -2.71 38.26
CA ILE A 206 40.94 -3.36 37.74
C ILE A 206 41.15 -4.75 38.37
N PRO A 207 41.03 -4.92 39.70
CA PRO A 207 41.11 -6.24 40.32
C PRO A 207 40.05 -7.23 39.80
N PHE A 208 38.81 -6.77 39.58
CA PHE A 208 37.70 -7.61 39.13
C PHE A 208 37.87 -8.07 37.67
N PHE A 209 38.26 -7.17 36.76
CA PHE A 209 38.43 -7.47 35.34
C PHE A 209 39.83 -7.99 34.96
N LYS A 210 40.69 -8.31 35.94
CA LYS A 210 42.09 -8.69 35.71
C LYS A 210 42.26 -9.94 34.85
N ASP A 211 41.33 -10.89 34.97
CA ASP A 211 41.33 -12.16 34.22
C ASP A 211 40.34 -12.14 33.03
N SER A 212 39.68 -11.00 32.78
CA SER A 212 38.70 -10.86 31.70
C SER A 212 39.37 -10.65 30.34
N LYS A 213 38.81 -11.24 29.28
CA LYS A 213 39.28 -11.11 27.89
C LYS A 213 38.85 -9.79 27.24
N LEU A 214 38.86 -8.70 27.99
CA LEU A 214 38.41 -7.38 27.52
C LEU A 214 39.29 -6.82 26.39
N ASP A 215 40.53 -7.30 26.26
CA ASP A 215 41.48 -6.90 25.22
C ASP A 215 41.30 -7.65 23.88
N ASP A 216 40.58 -8.77 23.88
CA ASP A 216 40.36 -9.60 22.68
C ASP A 216 39.09 -9.16 21.90
N ILE A 217 38.30 -8.22 22.44
CA ILE A 217 37.08 -7.72 21.82
C ILE A 217 37.46 -6.70 20.72
N ASN A 218 37.66 -7.21 19.51
CA ASN A 218 38.08 -6.41 18.36
C ASN A 218 36.87 -5.81 17.62
N ASP A 219 37.03 -4.64 17.01
CA ASP A 219 35.99 -3.96 16.19
C ASP A 219 35.38 -4.86 15.09
N ASP A 220 36.15 -5.83 14.61
CA ASP A 220 35.74 -6.78 13.57
C ASP A 220 34.62 -7.75 14.03
N ILE A 221 34.53 -8.08 15.34
CA ILE A 221 33.48 -8.95 15.88
C ILE A 221 32.13 -8.21 15.83
N PHE A 222 32.11 -6.95 16.31
CA PHE A 222 30.91 -6.12 16.27
C PHE A 222 30.44 -5.84 14.83
N LYS A 223 31.39 -5.60 13.91
CA LYS A 223 31.07 -5.46 12.49
C LYS A 223 30.50 -6.74 11.90
N GLN A 224 31.07 -7.91 12.18
CA GLN A 224 30.49 -9.18 11.70
C GLN A 224 29.10 -9.45 12.28
N THR A 225 28.85 -9.14 13.54
CA THR A 225 27.52 -9.30 14.15
C THR A 225 26.49 -8.36 13.50
N ILE A 226 26.82 -7.08 13.37
CA ILE A 226 25.97 -6.08 12.69
C ILE A 226 25.75 -6.45 11.22
N ASP A 227 26.82 -6.78 10.49
CA ASP A 227 26.77 -7.16 9.08
C ASP A 227 25.98 -8.47 8.89
N SER A 228 26.11 -9.45 9.77
CA SER A 228 25.31 -10.69 9.68
C SER A 228 23.80 -10.45 9.90
N MET A 229 23.45 -9.46 10.74
CA MET A 229 22.07 -9.09 11.02
C MET A 229 21.47 -8.15 9.95
N MET A 230 22.31 -7.37 9.27
CA MET A 230 21.92 -6.46 8.19
C MET A 230 21.95 -7.11 6.80
N ASN A 231 22.74 -8.17 6.58
CA ASN A 231 22.83 -8.83 5.28
C ASN A 231 21.72 -9.86 5.02
N ASP A 232 20.82 -10.13 5.98
CA ASP A 232 19.62 -10.94 5.75
C ASP A 232 18.45 -10.12 5.16
N ASP A 233 18.54 -8.78 5.13
CA ASP A 233 17.60 -7.93 4.40
C ASP A 233 18.36 -6.82 3.65
N GLY A 234 18.39 -6.94 2.32
CA GLY A 234 19.19 -6.09 1.45
C GLY A 234 18.87 -4.61 1.54
N PHE A 235 19.75 -3.83 2.17
CA PHE A 235 19.87 -2.39 1.96
C PHE A 235 21.33 -1.95 1.86
N LYS A 236 21.65 -1.19 0.82
CA LYS A 236 22.96 -0.57 0.57
C LYS A 236 23.01 0.78 1.26
N GLU A 237 24.04 1.01 2.08
CA GLU A 237 24.33 2.34 2.66
C GLU A 237 24.97 3.28 1.62
N GLU A 238 24.44 4.50 1.51
CA GLU A 238 25.10 5.65 0.90
C GLU A 238 25.93 6.40 1.95
N LYS A 239 27.20 6.68 1.60
CA LYS A 239 28.16 7.44 2.40
C LYS A 239 27.67 8.85 2.71
N ILE A 240 27.79 9.26 3.97
CA ILE A 240 27.80 10.68 4.38
C ILE A 240 29.22 11.04 4.82
N GLU A 241 29.84 11.97 4.12
CA GLU A 241 31.14 12.56 4.42
C GLU A 241 31.06 13.51 5.63
N GLU A 242 32.03 13.41 6.54
CA GLU A 242 32.25 14.35 7.65
C GLU A 242 32.70 15.74 7.16
N PRO A 243 32.18 16.85 7.71
CA PRO A 243 32.81 18.16 7.58
C PRO A 243 33.82 18.41 8.70
N GLN A 244 35.05 18.75 8.31
CA GLN A 244 36.16 19.15 9.18
C GLN A 244 35.89 20.47 9.93
N GLU A 245 36.36 20.52 11.17
CA GLU A 245 36.51 21.73 12.00
C GLU A 245 37.40 22.80 11.35
N ASN A 246 37.04 24.06 11.56
CA ASN A 246 38.03 25.12 11.73
C ASN A 246 37.55 26.14 12.77
N HIS A 247 38.36 26.29 13.81
CA HIS A 247 38.26 27.29 14.86
C HIS A 247 38.51 28.71 14.32
N GLU A 248 37.75 29.69 14.80
CA GLU A 248 38.31 31.02 15.13
C GLU A 248 37.51 31.69 16.26
N GLU A 249 38.24 32.08 17.31
CA GLU A 249 37.77 32.75 18.53
C GLU A 249 37.36 34.22 18.27
N VAL A 250 36.30 34.71 18.94
CA VAL A 250 36.28 36.08 19.53
C VAL A 250 35.42 36.10 20.81
N LYS A 251 35.98 36.71 21.86
CA LYS A 251 35.45 36.99 23.21
C LYS A 251 34.52 38.22 23.24
N GLU A 252 33.53 38.26 24.14
CA GLU A 252 33.42 39.24 25.26
C GLU A 252 32.13 39.10 26.13
N GLU A 253 32.36 39.04 27.45
CA GLU A 253 31.64 39.60 28.63
C GLU A 253 30.13 39.30 28.87
N LEU A 254 29.74 38.48 29.87
CA LEU A 254 29.52 38.77 31.33
C LEU A 254 28.52 39.94 31.59
N LYS A 255 27.41 39.83 32.33
CA LYS A 255 27.21 39.34 33.73
C LYS A 255 25.69 39.49 34.13
N PRO A 256 25.22 39.24 35.40
CA PRO A 256 24.15 38.28 35.74
C PRO A 256 22.97 38.88 36.56
N GLU A 257 21.98 38.05 36.95
CA GLU A 257 21.25 38.11 38.27
C GLU A 257 20.21 36.96 38.33
N GLU A 258 20.39 35.99 39.24
CA GLU A 258 19.64 35.75 40.51
C GLU A 258 18.27 35.05 40.30
N ALA A 259 18.12 33.73 40.53
CA ALA A 259 18.05 32.98 41.80
C ALA A 259 16.79 33.23 42.66
N LYS A 260 15.95 32.19 42.83
CA LYS A 260 15.31 31.70 44.09
C LYS A 260 14.34 30.53 43.81
N GLU A 261 14.66 29.34 44.33
CA GLU A 261 14.05 28.64 45.50
C GLU A 261 12.75 27.89 45.13
N ASP A 262 12.81 26.58 44.88
CA ASP A 262 12.70 25.43 45.82
C ASP A 262 11.28 25.18 46.37
N GLU A 263 10.70 24.00 46.08
CA GLU A 263 10.31 22.98 47.08
C GLU A 263 9.41 21.84 46.53
N THR A 264 9.92 20.61 46.70
CA THR A 264 9.22 19.36 47.14
C THR A 264 8.19 18.69 46.21
N VAL A 265 8.47 17.52 45.62
CA VAL A 265 8.47 16.14 46.20
C VAL A 265 7.10 15.70 46.72
N VAL A 266 6.42 14.78 45.99
CA VAL A 266 5.90 13.50 46.50
C VAL A 266 5.82 12.50 45.32
N LEU A 267 6.68 11.48 45.39
CA LEU A 267 6.52 10.18 44.74
C LEU A 267 5.63 9.32 45.66
N GLU A 268 4.62 8.65 45.11
CA GLU A 268 4.10 7.41 45.70
C GLU A 268 4.04 6.33 44.60
N GLU A 269 4.77 5.25 44.89
CA GLU A 269 4.87 3.98 44.19
C GLU A 269 3.60 3.13 44.36
N LYS A 270 3.35 2.25 43.37
CA LYS A 270 2.82 0.87 43.48
C LYS A 270 2.67 0.33 42.06
N GLU A 271 3.62 -0.46 41.55
CA GLU A 271 3.70 -1.93 41.65
C GLU A 271 2.45 -2.70 41.18
N ASP A 272 2.71 -3.50 40.14
CA ASP A 272 2.15 -4.80 39.78
C ASP A 272 0.63 -4.97 39.57
N THR A 273 0.27 -5.40 38.35
CA THR A 273 0.06 -6.84 38.13
C THR A 273 -0.24 -7.14 36.65
N LEU A 274 0.50 -8.13 36.12
CA LEU A 274 0.08 -8.96 34.99
C LEU A 274 -1.37 -9.39 35.16
N ASN A 275 -2.16 -9.31 34.08
CA ASN A 275 -3.22 -10.28 33.84
C ASN A 275 -3.08 -10.81 32.41
N VAL A 276 -2.51 -12.02 32.36
CA VAL A 276 -2.68 -12.99 31.29
C VAL A 276 -4.15 -13.40 31.29
N LEU A 277 -4.83 -13.27 30.15
CA LEU A 277 -6.01 -14.08 29.85
C LEU A 277 -5.83 -14.66 28.46
N ASP A 278 -5.29 -15.88 28.46
CA ASP A 278 -5.55 -16.89 27.44
C ASP A 278 -7.07 -17.03 27.27
N ASN A 279 -7.56 -16.95 26.04
CA ASN A 279 -8.84 -17.51 25.64
C ASN A 279 -8.66 -18.19 24.28
N ASP A 280 -8.13 -19.41 24.35
CA ASP A 280 -8.43 -20.45 23.38
C ASP A 280 -9.90 -20.87 23.59
N GLU A 281 -10.80 -20.35 22.76
CA GLU A 281 -12.10 -21.00 22.54
C GLU A 281 -12.19 -21.50 21.11
N VAL A 282 -11.91 -22.80 21.01
CA VAL A 282 -12.25 -23.71 19.93
C VAL A 282 -13.76 -23.65 19.68
N PHE A 283 -14.19 -23.04 18.58
CA PHE A 283 -15.52 -23.28 18.02
C PHE A 283 -15.50 -24.58 17.22
N ILE A 284 -15.76 -25.69 17.91
CA ILE A 284 -16.39 -26.86 17.31
C ILE A 284 -17.89 -26.60 17.42
N ASP A 285 -18.58 -26.48 16.29
CA ASP A 285 -20.00 -26.85 16.28
C ASP A 285 -20.38 -27.58 14.99
N ASP A 286 -21.06 -28.68 15.24
CA ASP A 286 -21.49 -29.72 14.31
C ASP A 286 -22.47 -29.19 13.26
N PHE A 287 -22.21 -29.45 11.98
CA PHE A 287 -23.30 -29.71 11.03
C PHE A 287 -23.16 -31.13 10.50
N LYS A 288 -23.99 -32.00 11.07
CA LYS A 288 -24.22 -33.37 10.63
C LYS A 288 -24.63 -33.38 9.16
N LEU A 289 -23.92 -34.19 8.40
CA LEU A 289 -24.30 -34.63 7.07
C LEU A 289 -25.64 -35.37 7.17
N ASP A 290 -26.67 -34.85 6.51
CA ASP A 290 -27.84 -35.67 6.16
C ASP A 290 -27.46 -36.59 4.99
N GLU A 291 -27.76 -37.88 5.15
CA GLU A 291 -27.44 -39.03 4.30
C GLU A 291 -28.10 -39.02 2.90
N GLU A 292 -28.46 -37.86 2.35
CA GLU A 292 -29.05 -37.73 0.99
C GLU A 292 -28.06 -37.20 -0.08
N ASN A 293 -26.81 -36.91 0.30
CA ASN A 293 -25.77 -36.38 -0.59
C ASN A 293 -24.56 -37.31 -0.76
N ALA A 294 -24.80 -38.60 -1.02
CA ALA A 294 -23.72 -39.46 -1.53
C ALA A 294 -23.32 -38.99 -2.96
N PRO A 295 -22.01 -38.88 -3.26
CA PRO A 295 -21.57 -38.66 -4.64
C PRO A 295 -21.93 -39.89 -5.48
N ILE A 296 -22.54 -39.66 -6.65
CA ILE A 296 -22.68 -40.71 -7.66
C ILE A 296 -21.27 -41.06 -8.14
N SER A 297 -20.84 -42.29 -7.90
CA SER A 297 -19.59 -42.83 -8.45
C SER A 297 -19.71 -42.93 -9.97
N LEU A 298 -18.64 -42.58 -10.67
CA LEU A 298 -18.52 -42.67 -12.13
C LEU A 298 -18.51 -44.14 -12.65
N ASP A 299 -18.55 -45.13 -11.75
CA ASP A 299 -18.55 -46.56 -12.08
C ASP A 299 -19.91 -47.14 -12.49
N GLU A 300 -21.03 -46.39 -12.39
CA GLU A 300 -22.37 -46.88 -12.74
C GLU A 300 -22.80 -46.64 -14.20
N LEU A 301 -21.91 -46.12 -15.06
CA LEU A 301 -22.21 -45.85 -16.47
C LEU A 301 -21.54 -46.79 -17.48
N ASP A 302 -20.80 -47.81 -17.04
CA ASP A 302 -20.24 -48.81 -17.94
C ASP A 302 -21.06 -50.12 -17.95
N HIS A 303 -21.98 -50.20 -18.91
CA HIS A 303 -22.54 -51.46 -19.39
C HIS A 303 -22.34 -51.57 -20.90
N THR A 304 -21.12 -51.93 -21.29
CA THR A 304 -20.78 -53.01 -22.23
C THR A 304 -21.68 -53.20 -23.46
N PHE A 305 -21.14 -52.89 -24.64
CA PHE A 305 -21.30 -53.77 -25.79
C PHE A 305 -19.99 -54.55 -25.97
N ASP A 306 -19.94 -55.77 -25.44
CA ASP A 306 -18.84 -56.71 -25.69
C ASP A 306 -19.25 -57.76 -26.74
N ASN A 307 -18.60 -57.66 -27.91
CA ASN A 307 -17.92 -58.74 -28.67
C ASN A 307 -18.74 -59.83 -29.42
N PRO A 308 -18.20 -60.44 -30.51
CA PRO A 308 -17.06 -61.36 -30.41
C PRO A 308 -16.00 -61.37 -31.55
N LEU A 309 -14.73 -61.41 -31.13
CA LEU A 309 -13.61 -62.34 -31.46
C LEU A 309 -13.27 -62.77 -32.92
N GLU A 310 -11.95 -62.68 -33.19
CA GLU A 310 -11.03 -63.57 -33.96
C GLU A 310 -11.20 -63.68 -35.51
N GLU A 311 -10.18 -63.80 -36.38
CA GLU A 311 -8.76 -64.13 -36.27
C GLU A 311 -8.02 -63.83 -37.61
N THR A 312 -6.72 -63.51 -37.53
CA THR A 312 -5.60 -63.78 -38.49
C THR A 312 -5.47 -63.15 -39.89
N ALA A 313 -4.29 -62.54 -40.16
CA ALA A 313 -3.25 -62.93 -41.15
C ALA A 313 -2.36 -61.70 -41.54
N VAL A 314 -1.11 -61.57 -41.06
CA VAL A 314 0.18 -62.04 -41.66
C VAL A 314 0.82 -61.07 -42.69
N THR A 315 2.11 -60.77 -42.42
CA THR A 315 3.27 -60.38 -43.28
C THR A 315 3.50 -58.95 -43.79
N GLU A 316 4.62 -58.40 -43.31
CA GLU A 316 5.77 -57.78 -44.02
C GLU A 316 5.58 -57.29 -45.47
N THR A 317 5.90 -56.02 -45.77
CA THR A 317 7.18 -55.59 -46.38
C THR A 317 7.13 -54.12 -46.85
N SER A 318 8.33 -53.55 -46.91
CA SER A 318 8.77 -52.23 -47.41
C SER A 318 8.06 -51.64 -48.63
N GLU A 319 7.90 -50.31 -48.66
CA GLU A 319 8.52 -49.41 -49.66
C GLU A 319 8.28 -47.92 -49.35
N LYS A 320 9.27 -47.09 -49.70
CA LYS A 320 9.25 -45.62 -49.64
C LYS A 320 8.47 -45.08 -50.86
N GLU A 321 7.74 -43.99 -50.68
CA GLU A 321 7.56 -42.84 -51.61
C GLU A 321 6.64 -41.82 -50.92
N GLU A 322 7.21 -40.78 -50.31
CA GLU A 322 7.29 -39.39 -50.83
C GLU A 322 5.98 -38.58 -50.81
N THR A 323 6.01 -37.53 -49.97
CA THR A 323 5.37 -36.22 -50.07
C THR A 323 3.83 -36.13 -50.08
N THR A 324 3.29 -35.60 -49.00
CA THR A 324 2.49 -34.36 -49.06
C THR A 324 2.42 -33.73 -47.67
N GLU A 325 2.77 -32.44 -47.63
CA GLU A 325 2.80 -31.56 -46.48
C GLU A 325 1.48 -31.59 -45.71
N ASN A 326 1.56 -31.78 -44.39
CA ASN A 326 0.72 -31.04 -43.46
C ASN A 326 1.70 -30.37 -42.51
N GLU A 327 1.92 -29.08 -42.76
CA GLU A 327 2.68 -28.17 -41.91
C GLU A 327 2.24 -28.32 -40.46
N GLU A 328 3.17 -28.82 -39.66
CA GLU A 328 3.16 -28.65 -38.23
C GLU A 328 3.37 -27.14 -37.99
N VAL A 329 2.31 -26.43 -37.60
CA VAL A 329 2.39 -25.03 -37.18
C VAL A 329 3.26 -24.99 -35.92
N THR A 330 4.56 -24.81 -36.13
CA THR A 330 5.54 -24.51 -35.09
C THR A 330 5.14 -23.18 -34.46
N SER A 331 5.01 -23.14 -33.13
CA SER A 331 4.77 -21.87 -32.45
C SER A 331 6.06 -21.05 -32.50
N ASP A 332 6.06 -19.97 -33.30
CA ASP A 332 7.14 -18.98 -33.49
C ASP A 332 7.50 -18.14 -32.23
N LYS A 333 7.20 -18.66 -31.03
CA LYS A 333 7.44 -17.97 -29.76
C LYS A 333 8.93 -17.95 -29.42
N LEU A 334 9.39 -16.84 -28.84
CA LEU A 334 10.76 -16.68 -28.37
C LEU A 334 11.09 -17.74 -27.31
N SER A 335 12.23 -18.42 -27.50
CA SER A 335 12.82 -19.16 -26.39
C SER A 335 13.40 -18.20 -25.35
N GLU A 336 13.52 -18.68 -24.12
CA GLU A 336 14.00 -17.87 -22.99
C GLU A 336 15.42 -17.32 -23.24
N GLU A 337 16.29 -18.10 -23.87
CA GLU A 337 17.65 -17.67 -24.18
C GLU A 337 17.71 -16.65 -25.33
N GLU A 338 16.86 -16.79 -26.35
CA GLU A 338 16.75 -15.79 -27.43
C GLU A 338 16.22 -14.45 -26.90
N ALA A 339 15.25 -14.47 -25.98
CA ALA A 339 14.75 -13.27 -25.32
C ALA A 339 15.86 -12.57 -24.51
N LYS A 340 16.68 -13.34 -23.78
CA LYS A 340 17.83 -12.81 -23.02
C LYS A 340 18.87 -12.18 -23.96
N GLU A 341 19.20 -12.82 -25.09
CA GLU A 341 20.14 -12.26 -26.06
C GLU A 341 19.63 -10.94 -26.67
N LEU A 342 18.35 -10.88 -27.04
CA LEU A 342 17.74 -9.67 -27.57
C LEU A 342 17.77 -8.51 -26.55
N LEU A 343 17.50 -8.79 -25.27
CA LEU A 343 17.55 -7.81 -24.20
C LEU A 343 18.97 -7.33 -23.90
N ARG A 344 19.97 -8.22 -23.93
CA ARG A 344 21.39 -7.85 -23.86
C ARG A 344 21.77 -6.96 -25.05
N GLY A 345 21.23 -7.24 -26.24
CA GLY A 345 21.42 -6.45 -27.45
C GLY A 345 20.97 -4.99 -27.33
N ILE A 346 19.93 -4.72 -26.53
CA ILE A 346 19.48 -3.35 -26.22
C ILE A 346 20.11 -2.76 -24.94
N GLY A 347 21.12 -3.43 -24.37
CA GLY A 347 21.92 -2.92 -23.26
C GLY A 347 21.38 -3.23 -21.85
N LYS A 348 20.46 -4.21 -21.71
CA LYS A 348 19.99 -4.68 -20.40
C LYS A 348 21.01 -5.56 -19.69
N THR A 349 21.06 -5.45 -18.37
CA THR A 349 22.02 -6.22 -17.55
C THR A 349 21.44 -7.57 -17.17
N ASP A 350 22.31 -8.57 -17.01
CA ASP A 350 21.89 -9.90 -16.53
C ASP A 350 21.25 -9.85 -15.13
N SER A 351 21.63 -8.87 -14.31
CA SER A 351 21.01 -8.66 -13.00
C SER A 351 19.54 -8.26 -13.14
N ASP A 352 19.23 -7.34 -14.06
CA ASP A 352 17.86 -6.88 -14.30
C ASP A 352 17.01 -8.00 -14.89
N ILE A 353 17.56 -8.73 -15.86
CA ILE A 353 16.88 -9.81 -16.59
C ILE A 353 16.42 -10.91 -15.64
N LYS A 354 17.21 -11.21 -14.60
CA LYS A 354 16.86 -12.21 -13.57
C LYS A 354 15.69 -11.81 -12.67
N LEU A 355 15.34 -10.53 -12.59
CA LEU A 355 14.27 -10.04 -11.71
C LEU A 355 12.86 -10.28 -12.28
N VAL A 356 12.75 -10.74 -13.52
CA VAL A 356 11.46 -10.86 -14.22
C VAL A 356 11.31 -12.26 -14.81
N ASP A 357 10.49 -13.08 -14.16
CA ASP A 357 10.17 -14.45 -14.61
C ASP A 357 9.41 -14.47 -15.93
N ASN A 358 9.60 -15.56 -16.71
CA ASN A 358 8.92 -15.81 -17.99
C ASN A 358 8.99 -14.59 -18.92
N LEU A 359 10.21 -14.08 -19.10
CA LEU A 359 10.47 -12.85 -19.82
C LEU A 359 10.18 -13.04 -21.31
N LEU A 360 9.17 -12.33 -21.81
CA LEU A 360 8.81 -12.27 -23.24
C LEU A 360 8.43 -13.62 -23.87
N SER A 361 8.15 -14.65 -23.06
CA SER A 361 7.76 -15.99 -23.54
C SER A 361 6.44 -16.00 -24.32
N ASP A 362 5.67 -14.92 -24.21
CA ASP A 362 4.40 -14.75 -24.92
C ASP A 362 4.55 -14.08 -26.29
N TYR A 363 5.74 -13.57 -26.61
CA TYR A 363 6.01 -12.81 -27.84
C TYR A 363 6.87 -13.60 -28.83
N THR A 364 6.71 -13.29 -30.11
CA THR A 364 7.62 -13.76 -31.17
C THR A 364 8.81 -12.82 -31.30
N LYS A 365 9.87 -13.26 -31.99
CA LYS A 365 11.01 -12.39 -32.31
C LYS A 365 10.58 -11.15 -33.09
N THR A 366 9.65 -11.32 -34.03
CA THR A 366 9.08 -10.23 -34.83
C THR A 366 8.36 -9.21 -33.94
N ASP A 367 7.62 -9.65 -32.94
CA ASP A 367 6.95 -8.75 -31.98
C ASP A 367 7.97 -7.90 -31.23
N PHE A 368 9.04 -8.51 -30.76
CA PHE A 368 10.10 -7.79 -30.04
C PHE A 368 10.84 -6.78 -30.93
N GLU A 369 11.15 -7.15 -32.17
CA GLU A 369 11.75 -6.24 -33.15
C GLU A 369 10.81 -5.07 -33.47
N MET A 370 9.50 -5.31 -33.60
CA MET A 370 8.51 -4.24 -33.74
C MET A 370 8.51 -3.31 -32.52
N MET A 371 8.53 -3.85 -31.30
CA MET A 371 8.60 -3.03 -30.07
C MET A 371 9.84 -2.13 -30.05
N ILE A 372 11.01 -2.67 -30.41
CA ILE A 372 12.25 -1.90 -30.50
C ILE A 372 12.13 -0.79 -31.54
N ASN A 373 11.62 -1.11 -32.73
CA ASN A 373 11.45 -0.12 -33.80
C ASN A 373 10.52 1.01 -33.36
N THR A 374 9.39 0.69 -32.73
CA THR A 374 8.48 1.69 -32.17
C THR A 374 9.18 2.55 -31.13
N LEU A 375 9.87 1.99 -30.14
CA LEU A 375 10.56 2.79 -29.12
C LEU A 375 11.69 3.68 -29.71
N ASN A 376 12.37 3.20 -30.75
CA ASN A 376 13.37 3.98 -31.48
C ASN A 376 12.74 5.15 -32.26
N GLU A 377 11.56 4.98 -32.85
CA GLU A 377 10.80 6.06 -33.50
C GLU A 377 10.43 7.17 -32.50
N TYR A 378 10.17 6.81 -31.24
CA TYR A 378 9.92 7.75 -30.15
C TYR A 378 11.21 8.38 -29.59
N GLY A 379 12.39 8.00 -30.10
CA GLY A 379 13.69 8.52 -29.62
C GLY A 379 14.02 8.13 -28.18
N VAL A 380 13.42 7.05 -27.67
CA VAL A 380 13.61 6.59 -26.29
C VAL A 380 14.88 5.75 -26.20
N ASP A 381 15.69 6.00 -25.16
CA ASP A 381 16.82 5.14 -24.83
C ASP A 381 16.30 3.77 -24.35
N LEU A 382 16.41 2.74 -25.21
CA LEU A 382 15.96 1.38 -24.93
C LEU A 382 16.56 0.81 -23.64
N LYS A 383 17.78 1.23 -23.28
CA LYS A 383 18.43 0.79 -22.04
C LYS A 383 17.66 1.27 -20.81
N LYS A 384 16.97 2.42 -20.90
CA LYS A 384 16.25 3.05 -19.78
C LYS A 384 14.79 2.62 -19.65
N VAL A 385 14.22 1.98 -20.66
CA VAL A 385 12.85 1.43 -20.61
C VAL A 385 12.85 0.17 -19.72
N PRO A 386 12.08 0.06 -18.63
CA PRO A 386 12.12 -1.12 -17.77
C PRO A 386 11.72 -2.41 -18.48
N LEU A 387 12.27 -3.54 -18.00
CA LEU A 387 11.95 -4.87 -18.53
C LEU A 387 10.46 -5.20 -18.47
N LEU A 388 9.77 -4.74 -17.42
CA LEU A 388 8.32 -4.93 -17.28
C LEU A 388 7.52 -4.25 -18.40
N ALA A 389 7.98 -3.11 -18.94
CA ALA A 389 7.30 -2.46 -20.06
C ALA A 389 7.38 -3.30 -21.35
N TYR A 390 8.51 -3.96 -21.59
CA TYR A 390 8.66 -4.92 -22.67
C TYR A 390 7.79 -6.16 -22.46
N LYS A 391 7.76 -6.70 -21.22
CA LYS A 391 6.91 -7.83 -20.86
C LYS A 391 5.42 -7.55 -21.05
N SER A 392 4.98 -6.31 -20.88
CA SER A 392 3.59 -5.89 -21.08
C SER A 392 3.29 -5.37 -22.49
N GLY A 393 4.24 -5.46 -23.45
CA GLY A 393 4.00 -5.16 -24.86
C GLY A 393 3.99 -3.69 -25.25
N ILE A 394 4.58 -2.80 -24.43
CA ILE A 394 4.81 -1.34 -24.63
C ILE A 394 3.62 -0.45 -25.04
N THR A 395 2.44 -1.01 -25.30
CA THR A 395 1.30 -0.29 -25.89
C THR A 395 0.79 0.82 -24.97
N ASN A 396 0.65 0.51 -23.68
CA ASN A 396 0.29 1.52 -22.68
C ASN A 396 1.37 2.59 -22.57
N PHE A 397 2.64 2.18 -22.59
CA PHE A 397 3.78 3.07 -22.46
C PHE A 397 3.80 4.14 -23.58
N THR A 398 3.67 3.72 -24.84
CA THR A 398 3.69 4.63 -25.99
C THR A 398 2.43 5.50 -26.03
N ALA A 399 1.25 4.95 -25.77
CA ALA A 399 0.00 5.71 -25.75
C ALA A 399 -0.03 6.79 -24.65
N ASN A 400 0.53 6.49 -23.48
CA ASN A 400 0.63 7.46 -22.38
C ASN A 400 1.69 8.53 -22.67
N LEU A 401 2.79 8.16 -23.31
CA LEU A 401 3.81 9.11 -23.74
C LEU A 401 3.28 10.07 -24.81
N ASP A 402 2.54 9.56 -25.80
CA ASP A 402 1.81 10.37 -26.79
C ASP A 402 0.84 11.34 -26.11
N THR A 403 0.10 10.86 -25.12
CA THR A 403 -0.84 11.70 -24.36
C THR A 403 -0.12 12.86 -23.67
N LEU A 404 1.03 12.61 -23.04
CA LEU A 404 1.84 13.67 -22.43
C LEU A 404 2.38 14.66 -23.46
N ASN A 405 2.96 14.17 -24.56
CA ASN A 405 3.52 14.98 -25.63
C ASN A 405 2.45 15.87 -26.28
N ASN A 406 1.28 15.31 -26.58
CA ASN A 406 0.12 16.04 -27.11
C ASN A 406 -0.36 17.15 -26.16
N TYR A 407 -0.11 16.99 -24.86
CA TYR A 407 -0.49 17.95 -23.83
C TYR A 407 0.63 18.94 -23.47
N GLY A 408 1.80 18.85 -24.10
CA GLY A 408 2.95 19.75 -23.88
C GLY A 408 3.87 19.34 -22.72
N TYR A 409 3.83 18.07 -22.33
CA TYR A 409 4.69 17.50 -21.29
C TYR A 409 5.69 16.53 -21.91
N GLU A 410 6.87 17.05 -22.24
CA GLU A 410 7.99 16.23 -22.71
C GLU A 410 8.78 15.69 -21.50
N LEU A 411 9.14 14.41 -21.55
CA LEU A 411 9.97 13.77 -20.52
C LEU A 411 11.41 13.71 -20.99
N ASP A 412 12.34 14.09 -20.12
CA ASP A 412 13.76 13.78 -20.34
C ASP A 412 14.07 12.30 -20.05
N GLY A 413 15.27 11.84 -20.42
CA GLY A 413 15.66 10.44 -20.24
C GLY A 413 15.74 9.98 -18.78
N SER A 414 15.92 10.88 -17.80
CA SER A 414 15.89 10.54 -16.37
C SER A 414 14.45 10.47 -15.85
N GLU A 415 13.58 11.35 -16.31
CA GLU A 415 12.15 11.35 -15.96
C GLU A 415 11.44 10.12 -16.55
N LEU A 416 11.79 9.75 -17.78
CA LEU A 416 11.26 8.56 -18.43
C LEU A 416 11.63 7.29 -17.69
N GLU A 417 12.87 7.18 -17.20
CA GLU A 417 13.31 6.07 -16.35
C GLU A 417 12.52 6.04 -15.02
N LYS A 418 12.41 7.19 -14.36
CA LYS A 418 11.71 7.34 -13.07
C LYS A 418 10.21 7.03 -13.14
N PHE A 419 9.54 7.46 -14.21
CA PHE A 419 8.08 7.36 -14.36
C PHE A 419 7.64 6.24 -15.29
N SER A 420 8.57 5.44 -15.76
CA SER A 420 8.32 4.28 -16.60
C SER A 420 7.23 3.37 -16.06
N ALA A 421 7.27 3.03 -14.76
CA ALA A 421 6.22 2.26 -14.07
C ALA A 421 4.82 2.86 -14.26
N THR A 422 4.70 4.16 -14.05
CA THR A 422 3.44 4.89 -14.26
C THR A 422 3.00 4.82 -15.73
N LEU A 423 3.93 4.97 -16.68
CA LEU A 423 3.61 4.96 -18.10
C LEU A 423 3.14 3.60 -18.61
N TYR A 424 3.67 2.47 -18.12
CA TYR A 424 3.25 1.15 -18.63
C TYR A 424 2.13 0.48 -17.82
N LEU A 425 2.07 0.71 -16.49
CA LEU A 425 1.04 0.09 -15.63
C LEU A 425 -0.33 0.76 -15.74
N THR A 426 -0.36 2.03 -16.13
CA THR A 426 -1.62 2.78 -16.19
C THR A 426 -2.30 2.57 -17.54
N LEU A 427 -3.60 2.28 -17.52
CA LEU A 427 -4.40 2.19 -18.74
C LEU A 427 -4.46 3.56 -19.44
N PRO A 428 -4.32 3.62 -20.78
CA PRO A 428 -4.33 4.88 -21.51
C PRO A 428 -5.58 5.73 -21.34
N VAL A 429 -6.73 5.09 -21.14
CA VAL A 429 -8.01 5.76 -20.91
C VAL A 429 -7.98 6.51 -19.57
N ASP A 430 -7.56 5.85 -18.49
CA ASP A 430 -7.51 6.45 -17.16
C ASP A 430 -6.44 7.55 -17.09
N PHE A 431 -5.27 7.29 -17.68
CA PHE A 431 -4.17 8.25 -17.74
C PHE A 431 -4.60 9.55 -18.43
N LYS A 432 -5.25 9.44 -19.59
CA LYS A 432 -5.78 10.58 -20.33
C LYS A 432 -6.89 11.29 -19.56
N THR A 433 -7.81 10.53 -18.96
CA THR A 433 -8.92 11.07 -18.17
C THR A 433 -8.42 11.88 -16.97
N ASN A 434 -7.40 11.39 -16.28
CA ASN A 434 -6.76 12.10 -15.17
C ASN A 434 -6.09 13.40 -15.62
N LEU A 435 -5.40 13.37 -16.76
CA LEU A 435 -4.75 14.55 -17.31
C LEU A 435 -5.76 15.62 -17.76
N GLU A 436 -6.86 15.19 -18.38
CA GLU A 436 -7.99 16.05 -18.74
C GLU A 436 -8.67 16.63 -17.50
N THR A 437 -8.83 15.83 -16.45
CA THR A 437 -9.36 16.27 -15.15
C THR A 437 -8.51 17.39 -14.58
N LEU A 438 -7.19 17.22 -14.47
CA LEU A 438 -6.30 18.29 -13.99
C LEU A 438 -6.42 19.56 -14.83
N LYS A 439 -6.49 19.45 -16.16
CA LYS A 439 -6.71 20.61 -17.04
C LYS A 439 -8.06 21.29 -16.83
N ASN A 440 -9.14 20.53 -16.64
CA ASN A 440 -10.48 21.05 -16.39
C ASN A 440 -10.53 21.83 -15.07
N TYR A 441 -9.78 21.39 -14.06
CA TYR A 441 -9.56 22.09 -12.81
C TYR A 441 -8.42 23.12 -12.85
N LYS A 442 -7.83 23.38 -14.03
CA LYS A 442 -6.76 24.37 -14.23
C LYS A 442 -5.53 24.16 -13.34
N PHE A 443 -5.18 22.90 -13.08
CA PHE A 443 -3.94 22.50 -12.41
C PHE A 443 -2.90 22.04 -13.43
N ASP A 444 -1.65 22.48 -13.22
CA ASP A 444 -0.49 22.03 -14.00
C ASP A 444 0.04 20.72 -13.40
N LEU A 445 0.55 19.83 -14.25
CA LEU A 445 1.23 18.62 -13.83
C LEU A 445 2.62 18.91 -13.22
N ARG A 446 3.17 20.11 -13.49
CA ARG A 446 4.44 20.58 -12.94
C ARG A 446 4.22 21.17 -11.53
N LYS A 447 5.09 20.76 -10.61
CA LYS A 447 5.18 21.34 -9.27
C LYS A 447 5.85 22.72 -9.31
N ASN A 448 5.88 23.40 -8.16
CA ASN A 448 6.63 24.64 -7.95
C ASN A 448 8.13 24.55 -8.27
N ASN A 449 8.74 23.36 -8.19
CA ASN A 449 10.14 23.13 -8.57
C ASN A 449 10.32 22.74 -10.05
N SER A 450 9.27 22.90 -10.86
CA SER A 450 9.22 22.55 -12.30
C SER A 450 9.31 21.07 -12.64
N LYS A 451 9.47 20.18 -11.64
CA LYS A 451 9.45 18.72 -11.87
C LYS A 451 8.02 18.25 -12.11
N LEU A 452 7.87 17.23 -12.95
CA LEU A 452 6.57 16.62 -13.23
C LEU A 452 6.14 15.65 -12.13
N ALA A 453 4.82 15.55 -11.93
CA ALA A 453 4.18 14.74 -10.91
C ALA A 453 3.38 13.57 -11.50
N LEU A 454 3.94 12.79 -12.43
CA LEU A 454 3.21 11.79 -13.22
C LEU A 454 2.44 10.75 -12.39
N LYS A 455 2.87 10.45 -11.16
CA LYS A 455 2.18 9.48 -10.30
C LYS A 455 0.70 9.80 -10.08
N VAL A 456 0.31 11.08 -10.12
CA VAL A 456 -1.10 11.49 -10.02
C VAL A 456 -1.95 10.96 -11.17
N LEU A 457 -1.36 10.70 -12.33
CA LEU A 457 -2.06 10.20 -13.51
C LEU A 457 -2.32 8.69 -13.45
N ALA A 458 -1.69 7.97 -12.52
CA ALA A 458 -1.92 6.55 -12.28
C ALA A 458 -3.06 6.26 -11.29
N MET A 459 -3.72 7.30 -10.79
CA MET A 459 -4.81 7.15 -9.83
C MET A 459 -6.08 6.64 -10.49
N ASP A 460 -6.96 6.02 -9.70
CA ASP A 460 -8.36 5.87 -10.10
C ASP A 460 -8.97 7.27 -10.41
N PRO A 461 -9.60 7.46 -11.60
CA PRO A 461 -10.08 8.78 -12.01
C PRO A 461 -11.14 9.39 -11.09
N LYS A 462 -12.02 8.57 -10.53
CA LYS A 462 -13.02 9.03 -9.57
C LYS A 462 -12.34 9.50 -8.29
N LYS A 463 -11.34 8.74 -7.81
CA LYS A 463 -10.58 9.12 -6.62
C LYS A 463 -9.80 10.43 -6.79
N LEU A 464 -9.27 10.69 -7.97
CA LEU A 464 -8.61 11.96 -8.28
C LEU A 464 -9.58 13.14 -8.13
N VAL A 465 -10.78 13.03 -8.71
CA VAL A 465 -11.82 14.06 -8.60
C VAL A 465 -12.20 14.32 -7.14
N GLU A 466 -12.43 13.26 -6.36
CA GLU A 466 -12.74 13.37 -4.93
C GLU A 466 -11.65 14.11 -4.15
N ASN A 467 -10.38 13.78 -4.40
CA ASN A 467 -9.26 14.40 -3.71
C ASN A 467 -9.10 15.88 -4.07
N ILE A 468 -9.38 16.25 -5.32
CA ILE A 468 -9.38 17.66 -5.76
C ILE A 468 -10.51 18.43 -5.08
N ASP A 469 -11.74 17.91 -5.16
CA ASP A 469 -12.91 18.56 -4.59
C ASP A 469 -12.78 18.73 -3.06
N LEU A 470 -12.29 17.71 -2.36
CA LEU A 470 -11.99 17.78 -0.94
C LEU A 470 -11.06 18.95 -0.60
N LEU A 471 -9.90 19.04 -1.25
CA LEU A 471 -8.92 20.08 -0.93
C LEU A 471 -9.43 21.49 -1.30
N LEU A 472 -10.18 21.62 -2.41
CA LEU A 472 -10.82 22.88 -2.78
C LEU A 472 -11.85 23.34 -1.75
N GLU A 473 -12.71 22.44 -1.27
CA GLU A 473 -13.76 22.76 -0.29
C GLU A 473 -13.21 23.13 1.10
N TYR A 474 -11.97 22.76 1.41
CA TYR A 474 -11.26 23.20 2.61
C TYR A 474 -10.32 24.40 2.38
N GLY A 475 -10.31 24.97 1.18
CA GLY A 475 -9.54 26.16 0.82
C GLY A 475 -8.05 25.92 0.63
N GLU A 476 -7.65 24.67 0.36
CA GLU A 476 -6.25 24.27 0.13
C GLU A 476 -5.91 24.22 -1.37
N GLU A 477 -6.47 25.14 -2.18
CA GLU A 477 -6.19 25.22 -3.62
C GLU A 477 -4.70 25.47 -3.93
N GLU A 478 -4.08 26.40 -3.19
CA GLU A 478 -2.65 26.71 -3.31
C GLU A 478 -1.76 25.50 -3.00
N PHE A 479 -2.26 24.55 -2.21
CA PHE A 479 -1.54 23.32 -1.92
C PHE A 479 -1.39 22.47 -3.16
N ILE A 480 -2.49 22.27 -3.88
CA ILE A 480 -2.52 21.55 -5.16
C ILE A 480 -1.66 22.27 -6.20
N ARG A 481 -1.78 23.61 -6.30
CA ARG A 481 -0.97 24.42 -7.22
C ARG A 481 0.53 24.30 -6.93
N SER A 482 0.90 24.19 -5.66
CA SER A 482 2.31 24.09 -5.26
C SER A 482 2.92 22.72 -5.55
N ASP A 483 2.19 21.65 -5.25
CA ASP A 483 2.61 20.28 -5.49
C ASP A 483 1.40 19.37 -5.75
N VAL A 484 1.04 19.25 -7.03
CA VAL A 484 -0.07 18.40 -7.49
C VAL A 484 0.10 16.92 -7.12
N SER A 485 1.32 16.47 -6.76
CA SER A 485 1.51 15.08 -6.29
C SER A 485 0.85 14.79 -4.95
N VAL A 486 0.43 15.83 -4.21
CA VAL A 486 -0.40 15.66 -3.00
C VAL A 486 -1.67 14.87 -3.29
N LEU A 487 -2.25 15.03 -4.49
CA LEU A 487 -3.48 14.35 -4.89
C LEU A 487 -3.32 12.83 -4.90
N ALA A 488 -2.10 12.32 -5.11
CA ALA A 488 -1.77 10.89 -5.05
C ALA A 488 -1.46 10.37 -3.64
N CYS A 489 -1.51 11.24 -2.63
CA CYS A 489 -1.31 10.88 -1.23
C CYS A 489 -2.67 10.68 -0.53
N ASN A 490 -2.64 10.31 0.76
CA ASN A 490 -3.86 10.33 1.57
C ASN A 490 -4.24 11.78 1.93
N CYS A 491 -4.99 12.44 1.04
CA CYS A 491 -5.42 13.84 1.21
C CYS A 491 -6.21 14.07 2.51
N LYS A 492 -6.99 13.09 2.97
CA LYS A 492 -7.77 13.21 4.20
C LYS A 492 -6.85 13.40 5.41
N ASP A 493 -5.89 12.49 5.59
CA ASP A 493 -4.96 12.55 6.72
C ASP A 493 -4.11 13.83 6.69
N ILE A 494 -3.66 14.25 5.50
CA ILE A 494 -2.89 15.48 5.34
C ILE A 494 -3.75 16.69 5.73
N LEU A 495 -5.01 16.72 5.29
CA LEU A 495 -5.93 17.78 5.59
C LEU A 495 -6.24 17.85 7.09
N GLU A 496 -6.43 16.72 7.76
CA GLU A 496 -6.61 16.67 9.22
C GLU A 496 -5.43 17.31 9.97
N ARG A 497 -4.20 17.07 9.51
CA ARG A 497 -3.00 17.71 10.06
C ARG A 497 -2.96 19.21 9.78
N ILE A 498 -3.34 19.63 8.58
CA ILE A 498 -3.45 21.06 8.23
C ILE A 498 -4.49 21.75 9.12
N LEU A 499 -5.67 21.16 9.31
CA LEU A 499 -6.73 21.69 10.16
C LEU A 499 -6.27 21.81 11.61
N PHE A 500 -5.58 20.79 12.13
CA PHE A 500 -4.95 20.86 13.44
C PHE A 500 -3.95 22.02 13.54
N CYS A 501 -3.09 22.19 12.54
CA CYS A 501 -2.13 23.29 12.50
C CYS A 501 -2.82 24.66 12.50
N LYS A 502 -3.88 24.84 11.67
CA LYS A 502 -4.70 26.06 11.64
C LYS A 502 -5.32 26.35 13.01
N ALA A 503 -5.91 25.35 13.65
CA ALA A 503 -6.59 25.51 14.95
C ALA A 503 -5.61 25.90 16.08
N ASN A 504 -4.35 25.47 15.99
CA ASN A 504 -3.33 25.75 17.00
C ASN A 504 -2.35 26.88 16.61
N GLY A 505 -2.60 27.56 15.48
CA GLY A 505 -1.73 28.65 15.01
C GLY A 505 -0.32 28.18 14.60
N ILE A 506 -0.15 26.92 14.23
CA ILE A 506 1.13 26.33 13.79
C ILE A 506 1.32 26.64 12.29
N PRO A 507 2.38 27.34 11.87
CA PRO A 507 2.64 27.61 10.46
C PRO A 507 2.98 26.33 9.68
N TYR A 508 2.07 25.90 8.80
CA TYR A 508 2.19 24.65 8.05
C TYR A 508 2.73 24.82 6.62
N TYR A 509 2.93 26.06 6.18
CA TYR A 509 3.60 26.41 4.93
C TYR A 509 4.45 27.66 5.09
N GLU A 510 5.28 27.93 4.09
CA GLU A 510 6.08 29.13 3.97
C GLU A 510 5.97 29.68 2.54
N ALA A 511 5.73 30.99 2.41
CA ALA A 511 5.74 31.67 1.13
C ALA A 511 7.13 32.27 0.88
N LYS A 512 7.77 31.87 -0.23
CA LYS A 512 9.09 32.34 -0.68
C LYS A 512 9.04 32.61 -2.18
N ASN A 513 9.45 33.80 -2.63
CA ASN A 513 9.54 34.17 -4.04
C ASN A 513 8.25 33.88 -4.84
N ASP A 514 7.10 34.31 -4.33
CA ASP A 514 5.77 34.06 -4.90
C ASP A 514 5.39 32.57 -5.06
N LYS A 515 6.08 31.69 -4.33
CA LYS A 515 5.79 30.25 -4.27
C LYS A 515 5.52 29.81 -2.84
N VAL A 516 4.59 28.88 -2.69
CA VAL A 516 4.25 28.26 -1.41
C VAL A 516 4.99 26.93 -1.27
N TYR A 517 5.55 26.69 -0.09
CA TYR A 517 6.23 25.46 0.28
C TYR A 517 5.65 24.92 1.58
N TYR A 518 5.13 23.71 1.53
CA TYR A 518 4.49 23.08 2.66
C TYR A 518 5.50 22.33 3.54
N ARG A 519 5.26 22.31 4.85
CA ARG A 519 6.15 21.71 5.83
C ARG A 519 6.04 20.18 5.81
N ALA A 520 7.15 19.48 6.05
CA ALA A 520 7.20 18.00 5.99
C ALA A 520 6.21 17.31 6.95
N PHE A 521 5.96 17.91 8.12
CA PHE A 521 5.08 17.32 9.15
C PHE A 521 3.61 17.23 8.76
N ILE A 522 3.15 17.88 7.69
CA ILE A 522 1.78 17.64 7.19
C ILE A 522 1.71 16.33 6.37
N TYR A 523 2.84 15.87 5.84
CA TYR A 523 2.94 14.61 5.10
C TYR A 523 3.21 13.43 6.04
N ASP A 524 3.94 13.67 7.13
CA ASP A 524 4.30 12.66 8.12
C ASP A 524 3.74 12.98 9.51
N LYS A 525 2.85 12.10 10.00
CA LYS A 525 2.24 12.23 11.33
C LYS A 525 3.28 12.20 12.45
N LYS A 526 4.33 11.39 12.35
CA LYS A 526 5.35 11.26 13.40
C LYS A 526 6.05 12.59 13.64
N LEU A 527 6.41 13.29 12.58
CA LEU A 527 7.03 14.61 12.67
C LEU A 527 6.10 15.66 13.32
N LEU A 528 4.78 15.56 13.11
CA LEU A 528 3.83 16.44 13.78
C LEU A 528 3.68 16.08 15.26
N ASP A 529 3.56 14.79 15.59
CA ASP A 529 3.47 14.29 16.97
C ASP A 529 4.72 14.67 17.78
N GLU A 530 5.91 14.62 17.16
CA GLU A 530 7.17 15.10 17.74
C GLU A 530 7.17 16.62 17.95
N LEU A 531 6.70 17.39 16.96
CA LEU A 531 6.63 18.85 17.05
C LEU A 531 5.73 19.32 18.21
N VAL A 532 4.66 18.58 18.51
CA VAL A 532 3.72 18.90 19.59
C VAL A 532 3.95 18.11 20.88
N GLU A 533 5.03 17.31 20.92
CA GLU A 533 5.41 16.45 22.05
C GLU A 533 4.28 15.51 22.55
N LYS A 534 3.38 15.10 21.65
CA LYS A 534 2.22 14.25 21.99
C LYS A 534 1.68 13.53 20.76
N LYS A 535 1.25 12.28 20.95
CA LYS A 535 0.46 11.55 19.95
C LYS A 535 -0.89 12.23 19.71
N LEU A 536 -1.12 12.69 18.48
CA LEU A 536 -2.37 13.30 18.07
C LEU A 536 -3.36 12.23 17.59
N ASP A 537 -4.60 12.38 18.04
CA ASP A 537 -5.75 11.69 17.45
C ASP A 537 -6.51 12.71 16.60
N LEU A 538 -6.46 12.54 15.29
CA LEU A 538 -7.01 13.47 14.31
C LEU A 538 -8.18 12.78 13.61
N ASN A 539 -9.36 13.39 13.66
CA ASN A 539 -10.59 12.90 13.03
C ASN A 539 -11.52 14.07 12.65
N SER A 540 -10.94 15.20 12.22
CA SER A 540 -11.69 16.46 12.03
C SER A 540 -12.35 16.62 10.66
N VAL A 541 -12.00 15.79 9.68
CA VAL A 541 -12.57 15.89 8.32
C VAL A 541 -13.90 15.15 8.27
N VAL A 542 -14.97 15.89 7.93
CA VAL A 542 -16.33 15.37 7.82
C VAL A 542 -16.45 14.40 6.65
N THR A 543 -17.13 13.27 6.85
CA THR A 543 -17.40 12.29 5.79
C THR A 543 -18.70 12.60 5.05
N ASN A 544 -18.66 12.57 3.71
CA ASN A 544 -19.77 12.91 2.80
C ASN A 544 -21.06 12.11 3.05
N LYS A 545 -20.94 10.90 3.60
CA LYS A 545 -22.06 10.01 3.93
C LYS A 545 -23.07 10.67 4.88
N ILE A 546 -22.59 11.36 5.92
CA ILE A 546 -23.46 12.03 6.91
C ILE A 546 -24.25 13.15 6.24
N ASN A 547 -23.65 13.84 5.26
CA ASN A 547 -24.28 14.94 4.56
C ASN A 547 -25.36 14.45 3.59
N ASN A 548 -25.07 13.41 2.81
CA ASN A 548 -26.03 12.82 1.90
C ASN A 548 -27.25 12.24 2.65
N ASP A 549 -27.03 11.61 3.81
CA ASP A 549 -28.09 11.08 4.66
C ASP A 549 -29.01 12.21 5.19
N ASN A 550 -28.44 13.33 5.64
CA ASN A 550 -29.23 14.49 6.08
C ASN A 550 -29.99 15.15 4.93
N LEU A 551 -29.37 15.27 3.76
CA LEU A 551 -29.98 15.84 2.56
C LEU A 551 -31.18 15.00 2.11
N SER A 552 -31.10 13.67 2.24
CA SER A 552 -32.19 12.75 1.90
C SER A 552 -33.50 13.06 2.65
N GLN A 553 -33.41 13.60 3.87
CA GLN A 553 -34.58 13.93 4.69
C GLN A 553 -35.25 15.24 4.24
N ILE A 554 -34.53 16.10 3.52
CA ILE A 554 -34.98 17.43 3.10
C ILE A 554 -35.62 17.35 1.71
N VAL A 555 -34.90 16.78 0.73
CA VAL A 555 -35.34 16.78 -0.67
C VAL A 555 -36.03 15.49 -1.10
N GLY A 556 -35.88 14.41 -0.34
CA GLY A 556 -36.38 13.08 -0.71
C GLY A 556 -35.24 12.11 -1.03
N LYS A 557 -35.42 10.85 -0.63
CA LYS A 557 -34.42 9.78 -0.75
C LYS A 557 -34.16 9.40 -2.21
N GLU A 558 -35.19 9.47 -3.05
CA GLU A 558 -35.14 9.14 -4.46
C GLU A 558 -34.12 9.98 -5.25
N TYR A 559 -33.87 11.23 -4.85
CA TYR A 559 -32.91 12.10 -5.53
C TYR A 559 -31.47 11.85 -5.08
N ILE A 560 -31.29 11.39 -3.85
CA ILE A 560 -29.99 10.91 -3.38
C ILE A 560 -29.64 9.60 -4.09
N GLU A 561 -30.58 8.65 -4.17
CA GLU A 561 -30.38 7.39 -4.90
C GLU A 561 -30.07 7.64 -6.40
N LEU A 562 -30.69 8.67 -6.98
CA LEU A 562 -30.41 9.11 -8.35
C LEU A 562 -28.97 9.62 -8.50
N LEU A 563 -28.51 10.48 -7.60
CA LEU A 563 -27.13 11.00 -7.60
C LEU A 563 -26.09 9.94 -7.21
N ASP A 564 -26.43 8.99 -6.35
CA ASP A 564 -25.59 7.84 -6.01
C ASP A 564 -25.35 6.98 -7.25
N LYS A 565 -26.39 6.77 -8.07
CA LYS A 565 -26.27 6.06 -9.34
C LYS A 565 -25.33 6.77 -10.31
N PHE A 566 -25.41 8.11 -10.39
CA PHE A 566 -24.48 8.91 -11.19
C PHE A 566 -23.06 8.83 -10.65
N TYR A 567 -22.87 9.03 -9.35
CA TYR A 567 -21.57 9.01 -8.71
C TYR A 567 -20.87 7.66 -8.89
N ASN A 568 -21.61 6.56 -9.00
CA ASN A 568 -21.08 5.22 -9.25
C ASN A 568 -21.01 4.85 -10.74
N SER A 569 -21.32 5.77 -11.66
CA SER A 569 -21.18 5.56 -13.10
C SER A 569 -19.79 5.98 -13.60
N ALA A 570 -19.41 5.48 -14.78
CA ALA A 570 -18.17 5.87 -15.45
C ALA A 570 -18.19 7.35 -15.90
N ASP A 571 -19.38 7.91 -16.12
CA ASP A 571 -19.56 9.28 -16.63
C ASP A 571 -19.39 10.35 -15.54
N TYR A 572 -19.32 9.96 -14.26
CA TYR A 572 -19.15 10.91 -13.15
C TYR A 572 -17.92 11.81 -13.34
N VAL A 573 -16.82 11.26 -13.84
CA VAL A 573 -15.55 12.01 -13.96
C VAL A 573 -15.62 13.05 -15.08
N SER A 574 -16.14 12.68 -16.24
CA SER A 574 -16.34 13.59 -17.38
C SER A 574 -17.48 14.58 -17.15
N GLY A 575 -18.39 14.26 -16.24
CA GLY A 575 -19.69 14.91 -16.13
C GLY A 575 -20.67 14.42 -17.20
N ASP A 576 -21.94 14.73 -16.98
CA ASP A 576 -22.99 14.49 -17.97
C ASP A 576 -22.98 15.57 -19.06
N ASN A 577 -23.50 15.22 -20.24
CA ASN A 577 -23.86 16.20 -21.26
C ASN A 577 -25.36 16.46 -21.23
N ALA A 578 -25.79 17.66 -21.62
CA ALA A 578 -27.21 17.97 -21.72
C ALA A 578 -27.90 16.99 -22.70
N SER A 579 -28.98 16.35 -22.26
CA SER A 579 -29.70 15.34 -23.04
C SER A 579 -30.44 15.92 -24.24
N ASN A 580 -30.79 17.21 -24.18
CA ASN A 580 -31.44 17.98 -25.23
C ASN A 580 -31.26 19.49 -24.99
N ASP A 581 -31.76 20.31 -25.92
CA ASP A 581 -31.69 21.78 -25.82
C ASP A 581 -32.41 22.32 -24.58
N GLU A 582 -33.53 21.73 -24.17
CA GLU A 582 -34.29 22.15 -22.99
C GLU A 582 -33.51 21.94 -21.69
N ALA A 583 -32.87 20.77 -21.54
CA ALA A 583 -31.96 20.46 -20.45
C ALA A 583 -30.78 21.45 -20.45
N TYR A 584 -30.20 21.74 -21.61
CA TYR A 584 -29.12 22.72 -21.71
C TYR A 584 -29.55 24.13 -21.27
N PHE A 585 -30.74 24.59 -21.69
CA PHE A 585 -31.28 25.88 -21.26
C PHE A 585 -31.58 25.92 -19.76
N LYS A 586 -32.17 24.84 -19.20
CA LYS A 586 -32.46 24.75 -17.77
C LYS A 586 -31.18 24.75 -16.94
N TYR A 587 -30.18 23.96 -17.32
CA TYR A 587 -28.86 23.96 -16.68
C TYR A 587 -28.26 25.36 -16.64
N ASN A 588 -28.20 26.05 -17.78
CA ASN A 588 -27.63 27.40 -17.84
C ASN A 588 -28.44 28.43 -17.05
N SER A 589 -29.77 28.30 -17.02
CA SER A 589 -30.64 29.14 -16.18
C SER A 589 -30.27 29.00 -14.71
N ILE A 590 -30.15 27.76 -14.21
CA ILE A 590 -29.83 27.49 -12.81
C ILE A 590 -28.39 27.92 -12.48
N VAL A 591 -27.41 27.63 -13.35
CA VAL A 591 -26.02 28.12 -13.16
C VAL A 591 -25.98 29.64 -13.05
N ASN A 592 -26.75 30.37 -13.87
CA ASN A 592 -26.83 31.83 -13.77
C ASN A 592 -27.47 32.28 -12.45
N GLN A 593 -28.49 31.58 -11.95
CA GLN A 593 -29.06 31.87 -10.63
C GLN A 593 -28.04 31.66 -9.51
N ILE A 594 -27.31 30.53 -9.52
CA ILE A 594 -26.20 30.23 -8.60
C ILE A 594 -25.16 31.35 -8.65
N ASN A 595 -24.70 31.74 -9.84
CA ASN A 595 -23.68 32.79 -10.01
C ASN A 595 -24.17 34.20 -9.59
N ASN A 596 -25.48 34.45 -9.57
CA ASN A 596 -26.04 35.72 -9.11
C ASN A 596 -26.15 35.80 -7.57
N ILE A 597 -26.24 34.64 -6.91
CA ILE A 597 -26.38 34.56 -5.44
C ILE A 597 -25.00 34.41 -4.78
N PHE A 598 -24.07 33.70 -5.43
CA PHE A 598 -22.81 33.30 -4.81
C PHE A 598 -21.59 33.95 -5.47
N THR A 599 -20.59 34.27 -4.66
CA THR A 599 -19.31 34.78 -5.15
C THR A 599 -18.42 33.64 -5.61
N MET A 600 -17.74 33.82 -6.75
CA MET A 600 -16.75 32.86 -7.25
C MET A 600 -15.35 33.32 -6.88
N ASN A 601 -14.52 32.42 -6.36
CA ASN A 601 -13.09 32.63 -6.15
C ASN A 601 -12.33 31.41 -6.68
N GLY A 602 -11.51 31.59 -7.72
CA GLY A 602 -10.85 30.47 -8.38
C GLY A 602 -11.86 29.44 -8.90
N ASP A 603 -11.70 28.19 -8.47
CA ASP A 603 -12.55 27.06 -8.85
C ASP A 603 -13.57 26.66 -7.75
N VAL A 604 -13.86 27.58 -6.81
CA VAL A 604 -14.87 27.40 -5.75
C VAL A 604 -15.95 28.51 -5.72
N TYR A 605 -17.16 28.12 -5.32
CA TYR A 605 -18.20 29.04 -4.87
C TYR A 605 -18.00 29.35 -3.39
N VAL A 606 -18.08 30.62 -3.01
CA VAL A 606 -17.92 31.11 -1.64
C VAL A 606 -19.27 31.59 -1.11
N ILE A 607 -19.72 31.02 0.02
CA ILE A 607 -21.01 31.30 0.64
C ILE A 607 -20.84 31.33 2.16
N ALA A 608 -21.00 32.48 2.81
CA ALA A 608 -20.87 32.59 4.27
C ALA A 608 -19.58 31.92 4.82
N ASN A 609 -18.45 32.08 4.12
CA ASN A 609 -17.15 31.43 4.35
C ASN A 609 -17.07 29.92 4.06
N MET A 610 -18.14 29.28 3.61
CA MET A 610 -18.12 27.92 3.06
C MET A 610 -17.61 27.95 1.61
N LEU A 611 -16.88 26.90 1.23
CA LEU A 611 -16.32 26.73 -0.11
C LEU A 611 -16.90 25.48 -0.76
N TYR A 612 -17.43 25.61 -1.97
CA TYR A 612 -17.99 24.49 -2.74
C TYR A 612 -17.28 24.37 -4.08
N SER A 613 -16.83 23.17 -4.46
CA SER A 613 -16.22 22.95 -5.77
C SER A 613 -17.18 23.27 -6.91
N ILE A 614 -16.82 24.23 -7.77
CA ILE A 614 -17.66 24.62 -8.92
C ILE A 614 -17.90 23.41 -9.83
N ASN A 615 -16.88 22.58 -10.03
CA ASN A 615 -16.97 21.42 -10.90
C ASN A 615 -17.88 20.34 -10.31
N ASN A 616 -17.81 20.09 -8.99
CA ASN A 616 -18.74 19.19 -8.31
C ASN A 616 -20.20 19.65 -8.48
N VAL A 617 -20.46 20.94 -8.22
CA VAL A 617 -21.79 21.54 -8.39
C VAL A 617 -22.32 21.36 -9.81
N LYS A 618 -21.50 21.64 -10.82
CA LYS A 618 -21.90 21.56 -12.22
C LYS A 618 -22.20 20.13 -12.66
N ARG A 619 -21.39 19.15 -12.25
CA ARG A 619 -21.63 17.73 -12.58
C ARG A 619 -22.94 17.23 -11.99
N ASN A 620 -23.15 17.48 -10.70
CA ASN A 620 -24.39 17.11 -10.02
C ASN A 620 -25.61 17.78 -10.66
N LEU A 621 -25.50 19.09 -10.94
CA LEU A 621 -26.59 19.85 -11.57
C LEU A 621 -26.94 19.33 -12.96
N MET A 622 -25.95 19.04 -13.80
CA MET A 622 -26.21 18.54 -15.15
C MET A 622 -26.93 17.19 -15.10
N TYR A 623 -26.50 16.28 -14.23
CA TYR A 623 -27.16 15.00 -14.05
C TYR A 623 -28.61 15.15 -13.58
N LEU A 624 -28.85 16.04 -12.61
CA LEU A 624 -30.20 16.33 -12.09
C LEU A 624 -31.11 16.91 -13.18
N VAL A 625 -30.60 17.82 -13.99
CA VAL A 625 -31.38 18.45 -15.07
C VAL A 625 -31.78 17.43 -16.14
N ASN A 626 -30.92 16.44 -16.42
CA ASN A 626 -31.22 15.37 -17.36
C ASN A 626 -32.22 14.33 -16.82
N ASN A 627 -32.16 14.03 -15.53
CA ASN A 627 -32.78 12.82 -14.98
C ASN A 627 -33.86 13.09 -13.92
N SER A 628 -34.17 14.36 -13.62
CA SER A 628 -35.18 14.71 -12.62
C SER A 628 -36.04 15.92 -13.04
N SER A 629 -37.26 15.96 -12.51
CA SER A 629 -38.22 17.05 -12.72
C SER A 629 -38.51 17.79 -11.41
N ILE A 630 -37.47 18.05 -10.62
CA ILE A 630 -37.59 18.79 -9.36
C ILE A 630 -37.54 20.30 -9.57
N SER A 631 -37.89 21.04 -8.52
CA SER A 631 -37.87 22.51 -8.52
C SER A 631 -36.43 23.02 -8.69
N ASP A 632 -36.27 24.19 -9.32
CA ASP A 632 -34.94 24.81 -9.50
C ASP A 632 -34.22 25.01 -8.14
N LYS A 633 -34.99 25.33 -7.10
CA LYS A 633 -34.49 25.49 -5.72
C LYS A 633 -33.91 24.17 -5.18
N ASP A 634 -34.63 23.07 -5.34
CA ASP A 634 -34.16 21.75 -4.88
C ASP A 634 -32.99 21.25 -5.74
N MET A 635 -32.97 21.54 -7.04
CA MET A 635 -31.82 21.26 -7.92
C MET A 635 -30.57 21.99 -7.45
N MET A 636 -30.68 23.28 -7.13
CA MET A 636 -29.56 24.07 -6.61
C MET A 636 -29.04 23.47 -5.30
N MET A 637 -29.95 23.15 -4.39
CA MET A 637 -29.60 22.59 -3.08
C MET A 637 -28.91 21.23 -3.19
N LEU A 638 -29.47 20.32 -3.99
CA LEU A 638 -28.85 19.02 -4.27
C LEU A 638 -27.49 19.16 -4.96
N ALA A 639 -27.39 20.03 -5.96
CA ALA A 639 -26.14 20.23 -6.70
C ALA A 639 -25.01 20.70 -5.79
N MET A 640 -25.31 21.57 -4.82
CA MET A 640 -24.31 22.12 -3.89
C MET A 640 -23.97 21.20 -2.73
N LEU A 641 -24.96 20.53 -2.14
CA LEU A 641 -24.77 19.80 -0.90
C LEU A 641 -24.38 18.34 -1.10
N TYR A 642 -24.79 17.71 -2.21
CA TYR A 642 -24.47 16.31 -2.47
C TYR A 642 -22.96 16.10 -2.66
N ASN A 643 -22.40 15.15 -1.91
CA ASN A 643 -20.96 14.88 -1.83
C ASN A 643 -20.10 16.11 -1.47
N SER A 644 -20.68 17.09 -0.79
CA SER A 644 -19.90 18.17 -0.16
C SER A 644 -19.30 17.69 1.16
N HIS A 645 -18.17 18.27 1.54
CA HIS A 645 -17.45 17.96 2.79
C HIS A 645 -17.75 18.96 3.92
N GLN A 646 -18.84 19.73 3.78
CA GLN A 646 -19.26 20.74 4.76
C GLN A 646 -19.84 20.09 6.02
N SER A 647 -19.79 20.77 7.15
CA SER A 647 -20.45 20.34 8.39
C SER A 647 -21.97 20.49 8.31
N LEU A 648 -22.69 19.81 9.21
CA LEU A 648 -24.15 19.95 9.33
C LEU A 648 -24.59 21.38 9.64
N GLU A 649 -23.80 22.11 10.42
CA GLU A 649 -24.08 23.51 10.74
C GLU A 649 -24.01 24.39 9.49
N GLU A 650 -22.96 24.21 8.69
CA GLU A 650 -22.73 24.91 7.41
C GLU A 650 -23.85 24.59 6.40
N MET A 651 -24.23 23.33 6.26
CA MET A 651 -25.36 22.94 5.39
C MET A 651 -26.67 23.63 5.80
N ASN A 652 -26.97 23.67 7.11
CA ASN A 652 -28.20 24.32 7.60
C ASN A 652 -28.20 25.82 7.33
N GLN A 653 -27.04 26.49 7.42
CA GLN A 653 -26.92 27.90 7.06
C GLN A 653 -27.19 28.13 5.57
N TYR A 654 -26.66 27.26 4.71
CA TYR A 654 -26.94 27.32 3.27
C TYR A 654 -28.43 27.13 2.96
N ILE A 655 -29.08 26.13 3.58
CA ILE A 655 -30.51 25.87 3.39
C ILE A 655 -31.31 27.13 3.74
N GLN A 656 -31.06 27.74 4.90
CA GLN A 656 -31.75 28.97 5.31
C GLN A 656 -31.57 30.12 4.30
N MET A 657 -30.41 30.24 3.64
CA MET A 657 -30.16 31.27 2.62
C MET A 657 -30.92 31.04 1.32
N ILE A 658 -31.18 29.78 0.95
CA ILE A 658 -31.97 29.44 -0.23
C ILE A 658 -33.46 29.47 0.06
N GLU A 659 -33.86 29.21 1.31
CA GLU A 659 -35.25 29.22 1.73
C GLU A 659 -35.81 30.60 2.08
N GLY A 660 -34.97 31.52 2.56
CA GLY A 660 -35.33 32.90 2.89
C GLY A 660 -35.30 33.83 1.67
#